data_AF-A0A357IZT3-F1
#
_entry.id   AF-A0A357IZT3-F1
#
_cell.length_a   1.000
_cell.length_b   1.000
_cell.length_c   1.000
_cell.angle_alpha   90.00
_cell.angle_beta   90.00
_cell.angle_gamma   90.00
#
_symmetry.space_group_name_H-M   'P 1'
#
loop_
_entity.id
_entity.type
_entity.pdbx_description
1 polymer ?
#
loop_
_entity_poly.entity_id
_entity_poly.type
_entity_poly.pdbx_seq_one_letter_code
_entity_poly.pdbx_strand_id
1 'polypeptide(L)'
;MSDSTFFQSATRVLKENLPMARKSLIIGMGGSGMKGILSARSQIEREMPSEARTYMRWIGIDTTDIGTSIEGKGESYRFPGNEQHFQEDRRMLYIGAPTPSELSLSYLKGLRENDPAYKWLPDPDIYRISTRSGQGANQTRALGRLAFFHNYEKIRSALVAEKERLEAMSNDPAYFRLMDVQEKSAVEVLDLDVELKPGKVRYHFSDYVPGHNDILDLELDEETRTILCPHIPLEKISPEIFPRDDKGYYFEINPERTSMKHLGFQIKHAPREGQISIFLTASVVGGTGNGMLLDMAAMIHDIFKDTWPAPKLYGIIVLPSAFKRVVYNQNARANAYAALKELDYFQSGNAFEATYPNGRHVKLEDRLFKDGMLYLLDVENLSGNILQDRDQVQELTGQFIHTFVSSTVGGAIEERMVNDSTRASIYFPEDGSEPARRASYNSFGISRVMYPVPILREVGFKLAALRIIKRFHEKVDQKLLNETFGDLNRGLVRALRLNCALIFERMYPDYRLDWKAEFNGYRDRIQRSMRSGDRSGVVSILELMRRDYGRGEMEHHKDRLLRRMESRWRLELEKVQQVMEEAVAEITADPSRGFLFTRALLDRVMERLEFFQGLCYESRVGLNYYADSEIEEQLRALDTGDFNAKRVEAVYTMIRLNHLQLIHESMLQATEEFLREFKGSLYQLRNETLAPLEDRLQTLAHSLHDEIQKSHFELLQKKNPLFFYLVNKPEIKGFINRHFGARLSLDDLCNEVDFLGMDRGDDTTQIVQTYLMGRFGLEVLERSQSEMEELIHQELGLEILQKSPEEAREILYGQQGDDRQWKIDEATMNRIEVDRLRAGLFQVIQKRFAGFS
;
A
#
# COMPACT_ATOMS: atom_id res chain seq x y z
N MET A 1 -31.20 -39.68 -7.65
CA MET A 1 -29.97 -38.88 -7.67
C MET A 1 -29.80 -38.32 -6.28
N SER A 2 -28.92 -38.93 -5.49
CA SER A 2 -28.66 -38.53 -4.10
C SER A 2 -27.57 -37.47 -4.11
N ASP A 3 -27.94 -36.23 -3.80
CA ASP A 3 -26.97 -35.17 -3.53
C ASP A 3 -25.99 -35.66 -2.47
N SER A 4 -24.71 -35.65 -2.83
CA SER A 4 -23.68 -36.30 -2.05
C SER A 4 -23.62 -35.71 -0.65
N THR A 5 -23.65 -36.57 0.35
CA THR A 5 -23.31 -36.28 1.74
C THR A 5 -21.97 -35.54 1.87
N PHE A 6 -21.09 -35.64 0.88
CA PHE A 6 -19.85 -34.88 0.79
C PHE A 6 -20.07 -33.39 0.51
N PHE A 7 -20.99 -33.03 -0.39
CA PHE A 7 -21.33 -31.62 -0.66
C PHE A 7 -21.96 -30.99 0.59
N GLN A 8 -22.92 -31.68 1.23
CA GLN A 8 -23.50 -31.21 2.49
C GLN A 8 -22.47 -31.09 3.61
N SER A 9 -21.49 -32.01 3.70
CA SER A 9 -20.41 -31.95 4.70
C SER A 9 -19.40 -30.83 4.41
N ALA A 10 -19.02 -30.63 3.16
CA ALA A 10 -18.12 -29.55 2.74
C ALA A 10 -18.78 -28.17 2.90
N THR A 11 -20.06 -28.03 2.54
CA THR A 11 -20.84 -26.81 2.79
C THR A 11 -21.01 -26.58 4.30
N ARG A 12 -21.15 -27.63 5.12
CA ARG A 12 -21.24 -27.52 6.58
C ARG A 12 -19.92 -27.07 7.21
N VAL A 13 -18.78 -27.62 6.77
CA VAL A 13 -17.43 -27.21 7.20
C VAL A 13 -17.08 -25.79 6.72
N LEU A 14 -17.45 -25.44 5.49
CA LEU A 14 -17.30 -24.08 4.96
C LEU A 14 -18.21 -23.09 5.70
N LYS A 15 -19.45 -23.47 6.02
CA LYS A 15 -20.33 -22.65 6.85
C LYS A 15 -19.80 -22.52 8.28
N GLU A 16 -19.20 -23.55 8.88
CA GLU A 16 -18.70 -23.54 10.28
C GLU A 16 -17.55 -22.56 10.53
N ASN A 17 -16.82 -22.17 9.49
CA ASN A 17 -15.71 -21.21 9.57
C ASN A 17 -16.06 -19.80 9.06
N LEU A 18 -17.33 -19.53 8.72
CA LEU A 18 -17.71 -18.19 8.27
C LEU A 18 -17.58 -17.18 9.42
N PRO A 19 -17.01 -15.99 9.16
CA PRO A 19 -16.96 -14.93 10.16
C PRO A 19 -18.35 -14.59 10.67
N MET A 20 -18.45 -14.12 11.91
CA MET A 20 -19.72 -13.71 12.51
C MET A 20 -19.85 -12.20 12.54
N ALA A 21 -21.01 -11.66 12.19
CA ALA A 21 -21.29 -10.23 12.23
C ALA A 21 -22.66 -9.95 12.86
N ARG A 22 -22.88 -8.70 13.29
CA ARG A 22 -24.19 -8.20 13.73
C ARG A 22 -24.63 -7.02 12.92
N LYS A 23 -25.94 -6.92 12.68
CA LYS A 23 -26.57 -5.69 12.21
C LYS A 23 -26.39 -4.62 13.26
N SER A 24 -25.49 -3.67 13.00
CA SER A 24 -25.02 -2.74 14.03
C SER A 24 -25.06 -1.30 13.56
N LEU A 25 -25.54 -0.40 14.44
CA LEU A 25 -25.40 1.04 14.29
C LEU A 25 -24.47 1.57 15.38
N ILE A 26 -23.29 2.03 14.99
CA ILE A 26 -22.25 2.51 15.88
C ILE A 26 -22.15 4.04 15.80
N ILE A 27 -22.42 4.71 16.92
CA ILE A 27 -22.54 6.16 17.05
C ILE A 27 -21.48 6.67 18.04
N GLY A 28 -20.56 7.50 17.57
CA GLY A 28 -19.53 8.15 18.40
C GLY A 28 -19.76 9.65 18.53
N MET A 29 -19.93 10.15 19.74
CA MET A 29 -20.23 11.56 20.01
C MET A 29 -19.07 12.31 20.68
N GLY A 30 -18.72 13.45 20.10
CA GLY A 30 -17.56 14.26 20.45
C GLY A 30 -16.23 13.57 20.15
N GLY A 31 -15.12 14.30 20.32
CA GLY A 31 -13.79 13.79 19.99
C GLY A 31 -13.40 12.46 20.65
N SER A 32 -13.88 12.17 21.88
CA SER A 32 -13.56 10.88 22.53
C SER A 32 -14.38 9.71 21.98
N GLY A 33 -15.68 9.90 21.74
CA GLY A 33 -16.52 8.87 21.14
C GLY A 33 -16.11 8.57 19.71
N MET A 34 -15.79 9.61 18.92
CA MET A 34 -15.32 9.45 17.54
C MET A 34 -14.05 8.59 17.45
N LYS A 35 -13.06 8.81 18.33
CA LYS A 35 -11.84 7.99 18.32
C LYS A 35 -12.09 6.52 18.66
N GLY A 36 -13.01 6.25 19.58
CA GLY A 36 -13.41 4.88 19.92
C GLY A 36 -14.02 4.14 18.73
N ILE A 37 -14.96 4.77 18.01
CA ILE A 37 -15.58 4.14 16.82
C ILE A 37 -14.59 3.98 15.66
N LEU A 38 -13.65 4.91 15.48
CA LEU A 38 -12.63 4.82 14.44
C LEU A 38 -11.65 3.68 14.71
N SER A 39 -11.28 3.48 15.98
CA SER A 39 -10.47 2.34 16.40
C SER A 39 -11.18 1.01 16.14
N ALA A 40 -12.46 0.90 16.50
CA ALA A 40 -13.27 -0.29 16.19
C ALA A 40 -13.31 -0.57 14.68
N ARG A 41 -13.59 0.46 13.88
CA ARG A 41 -13.72 0.35 12.44
C ARG A 41 -12.42 -0.12 11.79
N SER A 42 -11.29 0.47 12.15
CA SER A 42 -9.98 0.07 11.60
C SER A 42 -9.67 -1.40 11.89
N GLN A 43 -10.08 -1.90 13.06
CA GLN A 43 -9.91 -3.30 13.38
C GLN A 43 -10.83 -4.20 12.55
N ILE A 44 -12.12 -3.85 12.44
CA ILE A 44 -13.10 -4.59 11.66
C ILE A 44 -12.71 -4.63 10.18
N GLU A 45 -12.26 -3.52 9.59
CA GLU A 45 -11.84 -3.47 8.19
C GLU A 45 -10.65 -4.40 7.89
N ARG A 46 -9.75 -4.61 8.86
CA ARG A 46 -8.61 -5.53 8.72
C ARG A 46 -9.01 -7.00 8.82
N GLU A 47 -10.04 -7.31 9.59
CA GLU A 47 -10.39 -8.70 9.95
C GLU A 47 -11.62 -9.23 9.16
N MET A 48 -12.50 -8.35 8.64
CA MET A 48 -13.79 -8.73 8.02
C MET A 48 -13.88 -8.46 6.50
N PRO A 49 -14.56 -9.35 5.74
CA PRO A 49 -14.82 -9.15 4.31
C PRO A 49 -15.75 -7.95 4.06
N SER A 50 -15.63 -7.31 2.89
CA SER A 50 -16.33 -6.07 2.55
C SER A 50 -17.85 -6.21 2.63
N GLU A 51 -18.41 -7.38 2.27
CA GLU A 51 -19.84 -7.66 2.36
C GLU A 51 -20.35 -7.61 3.80
N ALA A 52 -19.56 -8.11 4.77
CA ALA A 52 -19.93 -8.09 6.19
C ALA A 52 -19.87 -6.67 6.77
N ARG A 53 -18.99 -5.81 6.25
CA ARG A 53 -18.87 -4.40 6.69
C ARG A 53 -20.17 -3.63 6.44
N THR A 54 -20.93 -3.96 5.40
CA THR A 54 -22.20 -3.28 5.07
C THR A 54 -23.30 -3.45 6.12
N TYR A 55 -23.16 -4.43 7.02
CA TYR A 55 -24.07 -4.68 8.13
C TYR A 55 -23.74 -3.82 9.36
N MET A 56 -22.69 -2.99 9.27
CA MET A 56 -22.20 -2.14 10.35
C MET A 56 -22.20 -0.70 9.86
N ARG A 57 -23.07 0.13 10.43
CA ARG A 57 -23.22 1.54 10.08
C ARG A 57 -22.54 2.42 11.11
N TRP A 58 -21.81 3.42 10.64
CA TRP A 58 -20.95 4.25 11.48
C TRP A 58 -21.38 5.72 11.38
N ILE A 59 -21.63 6.35 12.53
CA ILE A 59 -21.96 7.77 12.61
C ILE A 59 -21.06 8.44 13.65
N GLY A 60 -20.18 9.33 13.19
CA GLY A 60 -19.42 10.24 14.07
C GLY A 60 -20.13 11.59 14.16
N ILE A 61 -20.32 12.13 15.37
CA ILE A 61 -20.92 13.47 15.57
C ILE A 61 -19.96 14.32 16.40
N ASP A 62 -19.55 15.47 15.87
CA ASP A 62 -18.80 16.47 16.64
C ASP A 62 -19.19 17.90 16.28
N THR A 63 -18.93 18.83 17.21
CA THR A 63 -19.21 20.25 17.07
C THR A 63 -18.01 21.07 16.59
N THR A 64 -16.83 20.45 16.51
CA THR A 64 -15.59 21.08 16.06
C THR A 64 -15.47 20.95 14.54
N ASP A 65 -15.12 22.02 13.84
CA ASP A 65 -14.92 22.00 12.39
C ASP A 65 -13.61 21.25 12.02
N ILE A 66 -13.60 20.55 10.88
CA ILE A 66 -12.44 19.80 10.36
C ILE A 66 -11.22 20.72 10.23
N GLY A 67 -11.42 21.92 9.67
CA GLY A 67 -10.33 22.85 9.34
C GLY A 67 -9.67 23.51 10.55
N THR A 68 -10.37 23.59 11.68
CA THR A 68 -9.89 24.17 12.95
C THR A 68 -9.43 23.12 13.95
N SER A 69 -9.78 21.85 13.74
CA SER A 69 -9.29 20.76 14.56
C SER A 69 -7.77 20.62 14.41
N ILE A 70 -7.04 20.66 15.54
CA ILE A 70 -5.57 20.49 15.57
C ILE A 70 -5.18 19.11 14.97
N GLU A 71 -6.09 18.14 15.05
CA GLU A 71 -5.95 16.76 14.59
C GLU A 71 -6.32 16.59 13.09
N GLY A 72 -7.02 17.55 12.46
CA GLY A 72 -7.30 17.57 11.01
C GLY A 72 -6.13 18.07 10.15
N LYS A 73 -5.15 18.77 10.76
CA LYS A 73 -3.90 19.18 10.09
C LYS A 73 -2.85 18.07 9.99
N GLY A 74 -3.05 16.95 10.70
CA GLY A 74 -2.16 15.79 10.65
C GLY A 74 -2.97 14.51 10.54
N GLU A 75 -3.55 14.26 9.36
CA GLU A 75 -4.05 12.97 8.82
C GLU A 75 -4.93 12.05 9.70
N SER A 76 -5.22 12.36 10.96
CA SER A 76 -5.60 11.38 11.99
C SER A 76 -7.11 11.20 12.19
N TYR A 77 -7.94 11.94 11.44
CA TYR A 77 -9.39 11.74 11.37
C TYR A 77 -9.89 11.49 9.94
N ARG A 78 -9.03 10.97 9.05
CA ARG A 78 -9.55 10.34 7.83
C ARG A 78 -9.95 8.91 8.19
N PHE A 79 -11.16 8.51 7.85
CA PHE A 79 -11.47 7.08 7.78
C PHE A 79 -10.38 6.41 6.94
N PRO A 80 -9.65 5.41 7.46
CA PRO A 80 -8.74 4.63 6.64
C PRO A 80 -9.58 3.98 5.54
N GLY A 81 -9.21 4.18 4.28
CA GLY A 81 -9.99 3.66 3.16
C GLY A 81 -9.64 4.37 1.87
N ASN A 82 -8.54 3.93 1.27
CA ASN A 82 -8.17 4.21 -0.12
C ASN A 82 -8.98 3.36 -1.12
N GLU A 83 -9.98 2.60 -0.67
CA GLU A 83 -10.94 1.91 -1.54
C GLU A 83 -12.03 2.90 -1.95
N GLN A 84 -12.04 3.29 -3.22
CA GLN A 84 -12.99 4.22 -3.83
C GLN A 84 -14.40 3.65 -4.03
N HIS A 85 -14.67 2.43 -3.54
CA HIS A 85 -15.99 1.83 -3.62
C HIS A 85 -16.74 2.12 -2.31
N PHE A 86 -17.85 2.86 -2.45
CA PHE A 86 -18.74 3.40 -1.40
C PHE A 86 -18.32 4.73 -0.74
N GLN A 87 -18.53 5.84 -1.46
CA GLN A 87 -18.69 7.18 -0.84
C GLN A 87 -19.75 7.18 0.29
N GLU A 88 -20.66 6.21 0.31
CA GLU A 88 -21.73 6.09 1.29
C GLU A 88 -21.26 5.69 2.71
N ASP A 89 -20.06 5.12 2.86
CA ASP A 89 -19.52 4.62 4.15
C ASP A 89 -18.81 5.69 5.00
N ARG A 90 -18.74 6.95 4.54
CA ARG A 90 -18.04 8.06 5.22
C ARG A 90 -18.99 9.02 5.95
N ARG A 91 -19.93 8.52 6.76
CA ARG A 91 -20.88 9.38 7.48
C ARG A 91 -20.30 9.95 8.77
N MET A 92 -19.51 11.02 8.64
CA MET A 92 -19.23 11.96 9.74
C MET A 92 -20.14 13.17 9.64
N LEU A 93 -20.92 13.39 10.69
CA LEU A 93 -21.79 14.53 10.87
C LEU A 93 -21.08 15.57 11.71
N TYR A 94 -20.40 16.50 11.04
CA TYR A 94 -20.00 17.75 11.68
C TYR A 94 -21.22 18.64 11.80
N ILE A 95 -21.59 18.94 13.04
CA ILE A 95 -22.73 19.79 13.36
C ILE A 95 -22.21 21.14 13.85
N GLY A 96 -22.74 22.23 13.30
CA GLY A 96 -22.32 23.57 13.72
C GLY A 96 -22.75 23.82 15.16
N ALA A 97 -21.83 24.29 16.00
CA ALA A 97 -22.22 24.99 17.22
C ALA A 97 -22.86 26.33 16.83
N PRO A 98 -23.92 26.79 17.53
CA PRO A 98 -24.53 28.08 17.25
C PRO A 98 -23.51 29.22 17.26
N THR A 99 -23.67 30.16 16.33
CA THR A 99 -22.79 31.33 16.17
C THR A 99 -22.93 32.31 17.35
N PRO A 100 -21.95 33.19 17.61
CA PRO A 100 -22.05 34.18 18.67
C PRO A 100 -23.30 35.07 18.61
N SER A 101 -23.81 35.39 17.41
CA SER A 101 -25.09 36.08 17.22
C SER A 101 -26.28 35.26 17.70
N GLU A 102 -26.27 33.96 17.40
CA GLU A 102 -27.24 32.96 17.87
C GLU A 102 -26.99 32.52 19.33
N LEU A 103 -25.97 33.06 19.98
CA LEU A 103 -25.70 32.92 21.41
C LEU A 103 -25.84 34.26 22.14
N SER A 104 -26.37 35.29 21.46
CA SER A 104 -26.61 36.59 22.08
C SER A 104 -27.60 36.46 23.23
N LEU A 105 -27.40 37.25 24.28
CA LEU A 105 -28.18 37.16 25.51
C LEU A 105 -29.68 37.40 25.26
N SER A 106 -30.02 38.31 24.34
CA SER A 106 -31.41 38.55 23.91
C SER A 106 -32.01 37.36 23.15
N TYR A 107 -31.23 36.72 22.27
CA TYR A 107 -31.68 35.57 21.50
C TYR A 107 -31.94 34.34 22.39
N LEU A 108 -31.02 34.02 23.30
CA LEU A 108 -31.19 32.88 24.22
C LEU A 108 -32.37 33.08 25.19
N LYS A 109 -32.61 34.32 25.64
CA LYS A 109 -33.82 34.66 26.41
C LYS A 109 -35.08 34.46 25.58
N GLY A 110 -35.08 34.98 24.35
CA GLY A 110 -36.18 34.81 23.41
C GLY A 110 -36.52 33.34 23.17
N LEU A 111 -35.52 32.48 22.95
CA LEU A 111 -35.73 31.04 22.81
C LEU A 111 -36.34 30.42 24.07
N ARG A 112 -35.77 30.70 25.24
CA ARG A 112 -36.25 30.11 26.51
C ARG A 112 -37.69 30.51 26.85
N GLU A 113 -38.06 31.77 26.60
CA GLU A 113 -39.38 32.31 26.95
C GLU A 113 -40.46 31.92 25.95
N ASN A 114 -40.13 31.91 24.65
CA ASN A 114 -41.12 31.80 23.58
C ASN A 114 -41.20 30.40 22.94
N ASP A 115 -40.16 29.56 23.08
CA ASP A 115 -40.13 28.23 22.47
C ASP A 115 -40.12 27.13 23.56
N PRO A 116 -41.20 26.32 23.66
CA PRO A 116 -41.28 25.21 24.61
C PRO A 116 -40.12 24.21 24.54
N ALA A 117 -39.51 24.02 23.37
CA ALA A 117 -38.39 23.10 23.19
C ALA A 117 -37.13 23.55 23.95
N TYR A 118 -37.00 24.85 24.23
CA TYR A 118 -35.81 25.43 24.86
C TYR A 118 -36.01 25.78 26.34
N LYS A 119 -37.07 25.29 26.99
CA LYS A 119 -37.32 25.49 28.43
C LYS A 119 -36.19 24.97 29.34
N TRP A 120 -35.42 23.99 28.86
CA TRP A 120 -34.27 23.44 29.57
C TRP A 120 -33.07 24.41 29.59
N LEU A 121 -33.05 25.44 28.74
CA LEU A 121 -31.93 26.38 28.67
C LEU A 121 -31.71 27.05 30.03
N PRO A 122 -30.46 27.06 30.55
CA PRO A 122 -30.16 27.77 31.77
C PRO A 122 -30.39 29.27 31.58
N ASP A 123 -30.57 29.99 32.69
CA ASP A 123 -30.82 31.44 32.63
C ASP A 123 -29.60 32.14 32.00
N PRO A 124 -29.74 32.80 30.84
CA PRO A 124 -28.62 33.45 30.17
C PRO A 124 -27.96 34.55 31.01
N ASP A 125 -28.67 35.11 32.00
CA ASP A 125 -28.12 36.09 32.94
C ASP A 125 -27.23 35.44 34.00
N ILE A 126 -27.49 34.18 34.33
CA ILE A 126 -26.78 33.42 35.39
C ILE A 126 -25.68 32.55 34.77
N TYR A 127 -25.92 31.96 33.60
CA TYR A 127 -25.02 31.03 32.94
C TYR A 127 -24.80 31.44 31.48
N ARG A 128 -23.65 32.08 31.22
CA ARG A 128 -23.31 32.53 29.87
C ARG A 128 -22.84 31.36 29.01
N ILE A 129 -23.62 31.05 27.98
CA ILE A 129 -23.24 30.12 26.92
C ILE A 129 -22.50 30.91 25.85
N SER A 130 -21.23 30.62 25.61
CA SER A 130 -20.45 31.28 24.57
C SER A 130 -19.44 30.33 23.94
N THR A 131 -19.25 30.44 22.63
CA THR A 131 -18.13 29.82 21.90
C THR A 131 -17.71 30.72 20.74
N ARG A 132 -16.53 30.46 20.16
CA ARG A 132 -16.14 31.02 18.87
C ARG A 132 -16.62 30.08 17.77
N SER A 133 -17.04 30.63 16.63
CA SER A 133 -17.45 29.82 15.48
C SER A 133 -16.37 28.78 15.13
N GLY A 134 -16.78 27.53 14.94
CA GLY A 134 -15.88 26.42 14.59
C GLY A 134 -14.98 25.89 15.72
N GLN A 135 -15.06 26.40 16.97
CA GLN A 135 -14.26 25.89 18.10
C GLN A 135 -14.96 24.79 18.94
N GLY A 136 -16.13 24.33 18.49
CA GLY A 136 -16.91 23.31 19.19
C GLY A 136 -17.43 23.73 20.56
N ALA A 137 -17.90 22.76 21.33
CA ALA A 137 -18.54 22.99 22.63
C ALA A 137 -17.56 23.30 23.78
N ASN A 138 -16.25 23.08 23.60
CA ASN A 138 -15.17 23.38 24.56
C ASN A 138 -15.51 23.17 26.06
N GLN A 139 -15.95 21.96 26.42
CA GLN A 139 -16.36 21.57 27.78
C GLN A 139 -17.58 22.34 28.35
N THR A 140 -18.29 23.13 27.54
CA THR A 140 -19.58 23.74 27.90
C THR A 140 -20.70 22.79 27.49
N ARG A 141 -21.27 22.09 28.46
CA ARG A 141 -22.26 21.04 28.21
C ARG A 141 -23.56 21.56 27.59
N ALA A 142 -24.07 22.69 28.08
CA ALA A 142 -25.29 23.31 27.55
C ALA A 142 -25.16 23.66 26.06
N LEU A 143 -23.95 24.03 25.61
CA LEU A 143 -23.67 24.30 24.21
C LEU A 143 -23.72 23.02 23.35
N GLY A 144 -23.24 21.89 23.88
CA GLY A 144 -23.36 20.59 23.20
C GLY A 144 -24.81 20.17 23.00
N ARG A 145 -25.65 20.36 24.03
CA ARG A 145 -27.10 20.12 23.94
C ARG A 145 -27.77 21.09 22.96
N LEU A 146 -27.41 22.37 23.01
CA LEU A 146 -27.93 23.39 22.10
C LEU A 146 -27.57 23.09 20.64
N ALA A 147 -26.36 22.61 20.38
CA ALA A 147 -25.93 22.18 19.05
C ALA A 147 -26.76 20.97 18.55
N PHE A 148 -27.11 20.03 19.43
CA PHE A 148 -28.03 18.94 19.08
C PHE A 148 -29.41 19.46 18.68
N PHE A 149 -29.99 20.39 19.45
CA PHE A 149 -31.30 20.99 19.17
C PHE A 149 -31.28 21.77 17.84
N HIS A 150 -30.26 22.60 17.64
CA HIS A 150 -30.08 23.37 16.41
C HIS A 150 -29.98 22.47 15.16
N ASN A 151 -29.37 21.28 15.31
CA ASN A 151 -29.18 20.33 14.21
C ASN A 151 -30.13 19.12 14.28
N TYR A 152 -31.24 19.22 15.03
CA TYR A 152 -32.10 18.07 15.36
C TYR A 152 -32.55 17.30 14.11
N GLU A 153 -33.10 18.01 13.11
CA GLU A 153 -33.59 17.39 11.87
C GLU A 153 -32.49 16.70 11.07
N LYS A 154 -31.29 17.29 11.03
CA LYS A 154 -30.14 16.73 10.33
C LYS A 154 -29.69 15.43 10.98
N ILE A 155 -29.59 15.40 12.31
CA ILE A 155 -29.21 14.21 13.07
C ILE A 155 -30.27 13.13 12.91
N ARG A 156 -31.55 13.49 13.08
CA ARG A 156 -32.67 12.56 12.97
C ARG A 156 -32.75 11.91 11.59
N SER A 157 -32.68 12.71 10.54
CA SER A 157 -32.75 12.22 9.15
C SER A 157 -31.61 11.26 8.82
N ALA A 158 -30.40 11.53 9.33
CA ALA A 158 -29.27 10.63 9.16
C ALA A 158 -29.47 9.28 9.86
N LEU A 159 -29.98 9.28 11.09
CA LEU A 159 -30.26 8.05 11.85
C LEU A 159 -31.39 7.23 11.22
N VAL A 160 -32.46 7.88 10.73
CA VAL A 160 -33.55 7.21 10.00
C VAL A 160 -33.02 6.54 8.74
N ALA A 161 -32.18 7.23 7.96
CA ALA A 161 -31.61 6.65 6.76
C ALA A 161 -30.73 5.41 7.07
N GLU A 162 -29.93 5.44 8.15
CA GLU A 162 -29.14 4.27 8.55
C GLU A 162 -29.99 3.11 9.09
N LYS A 163 -31.06 3.43 9.82
CA LYS A 163 -32.06 2.45 10.23
C LYS A 163 -32.64 1.73 9.01
N GLU A 164 -33.17 2.49 8.05
CA GLU A 164 -33.81 1.93 6.84
C GLU A 164 -32.84 1.05 6.05
N ARG A 165 -31.57 1.45 5.96
CA ARG A 165 -30.52 0.66 5.32
C ARG A 165 -30.22 -0.65 6.04
N LEU A 166 -30.16 -0.65 7.37
CA LEU A 166 -29.94 -1.87 8.16
C LEU A 166 -31.15 -2.82 8.10
N GLU A 167 -32.36 -2.26 8.11
CA GLU A 167 -33.61 -3.02 7.98
C GLU A 167 -33.79 -3.64 6.59
N ALA A 168 -33.22 -3.03 5.54
CA ALA A 168 -33.25 -3.55 4.17
C ALA A 168 -32.26 -4.71 3.91
N MET A 169 -31.29 -4.95 4.80
CA MET A 169 -30.28 -6.01 4.62
C MET A 169 -30.86 -7.41 4.84
N SER A 170 -30.34 -8.41 4.11
CA SER A 170 -30.70 -9.84 4.31
C SER A 170 -30.40 -10.32 5.73
N ASN A 171 -31.10 -11.35 6.20
CA ASN A 171 -30.80 -12.04 7.46
C ASN A 171 -30.05 -13.36 7.24
N ASP A 172 -29.90 -13.80 5.99
CA ASP A 172 -29.10 -14.96 5.58
C ASP A 172 -28.02 -14.54 4.57
N PRO A 173 -26.91 -13.94 5.04
CA PRO A 173 -25.80 -13.54 4.16
C PRO A 173 -24.98 -14.74 3.69
N ALA A 174 -24.53 -14.71 2.44
CA ALA A 174 -23.83 -15.83 1.81
C ALA A 174 -22.42 -16.10 2.40
N TYR A 175 -21.75 -15.09 2.94
CA TYR A 175 -20.31 -15.11 3.26
C TYR A 175 -19.97 -14.93 4.74
N PHE A 176 -20.96 -14.77 5.62
CA PHE A 176 -20.79 -14.62 7.06
C PHE A 176 -22.06 -15.05 7.79
N ARG A 177 -22.04 -15.22 9.11
CA ARG A 177 -23.21 -15.57 9.93
C ARG A 177 -23.65 -14.39 10.78
N LEU A 178 -24.96 -14.19 10.91
CA LEU A 178 -25.49 -13.25 11.92
C LEU A 178 -25.43 -13.88 13.31
N MET A 179 -25.04 -13.09 14.31
CA MET A 179 -24.87 -13.56 15.69
C MET A 179 -26.15 -13.60 16.52
N ASP A 180 -27.25 -13.03 16.05
CA ASP A 180 -28.37 -12.72 16.93
C ASP A 180 -29.16 -13.97 17.36
N VAL A 181 -29.62 -13.90 18.61
CA VAL A 181 -30.43 -14.92 19.26
C VAL A 181 -31.77 -15.02 18.53
N GLN A 182 -32.10 -16.22 18.07
CA GLN A 182 -33.43 -16.56 17.57
C GLN A 182 -34.43 -16.52 18.72
N GLU A 183 -34.98 -15.34 19.03
CA GLU A 183 -36.30 -15.31 19.65
C GLU A 183 -37.26 -15.96 18.66
N LYS A 184 -37.86 -17.09 19.06
CA LYS A 184 -38.88 -17.75 18.24
C LYS A 184 -40.08 -16.83 18.15
N SER A 185 -40.20 -16.12 17.04
CA SER A 185 -41.34 -15.29 16.70
C SER A 185 -42.63 -16.11 16.74
N ALA A 186 -43.69 -15.53 17.30
CA ALA A 186 -45.03 -16.09 17.15
C ALA A 186 -45.44 -15.95 15.68
N VAL A 187 -45.81 -17.06 15.03
CA VAL A 187 -46.35 -17.02 13.68
C VAL A 187 -47.75 -16.44 13.76
N GLU A 188 -47.96 -15.31 13.09
CA GLU A 188 -49.27 -14.69 12.94
C GLU A 188 -49.87 -15.07 11.60
N VAL A 189 -51.19 -15.24 11.59
CA VAL A 189 -51.96 -15.55 10.38
C VAL A 189 -52.80 -14.33 10.05
N LEU A 190 -52.59 -13.78 8.86
CA LEU A 190 -53.33 -12.63 8.34
C LEU A 190 -54.27 -13.12 7.23
N ASP A 191 -55.57 -13.07 7.49
CA ASP A 191 -56.58 -13.24 6.46
C ASP A 191 -56.77 -11.91 5.72
N LEU A 192 -56.35 -11.89 4.46
CA LEU A 192 -56.30 -10.74 3.61
C LEU A 192 -57.37 -10.84 2.51
N ASP A 193 -58.23 -9.83 2.41
CA ASP A 193 -59.15 -9.65 1.29
C ASP A 193 -58.69 -8.44 0.44
N VAL A 194 -58.15 -8.72 -0.74
CA VAL A 194 -57.62 -7.69 -1.64
C VAL A 194 -58.68 -7.26 -2.65
N GLU A 195 -59.19 -6.03 -2.48
CA GLU A 195 -60.07 -5.39 -3.45
C GLU A 195 -59.29 -4.96 -4.72
N LEU A 196 -59.78 -5.39 -5.88
CA LEU A 196 -59.22 -5.05 -7.19
C LEU A 196 -59.70 -3.68 -7.65
N LYS A 197 -58.78 -2.71 -7.73
CA LYS A 197 -59.08 -1.33 -8.11
C LYS A 197 -58.90 -1.09 -9.62
N PRO A 198 -59.85 -0.40 -10.28
CA PRO A 198 -59.73 -0.04 -11.70
C PRO A 198 -58.41 0.70 -11.98
N GLY A 199 -57.66 0.27 -12.99
CA GLY A 199 -56.38 0.86 -13.38
C GLY A 199 -55.14 0.40 -12.58
N LYS A 200 -55.29 -0.38 -11.50
CA LYS A 200 -54.17 -1.00 -10.78
C LYS A 200 -54.02 -2.47 -11.19
N VAL A 201 -52.90 -2.81 -11.83
CA VAL A 201 -52.63 -4.15 -12.37
C VAL A 201 -51.69 -4.98 -11.47
N ARG A 202 -50.83 -4.33 -10.67
CA ARG A 202 -49.84 -4.98 -9.81
C ARG A 202 -50.14 -4.74 -8.32
N TYR A 203 -50.08 -5.78 -7.50
CA TYR A 203 -50.37 -5.76 -6.07
C TYR A 203 -49.23 -6.43 -5.30
N HIS A 204 -48.59 -5.72 -4.36
CA HIS A 204 -47.48 -6.25 -3.56
C HIS A 204 -47.99 -6.76 -2.21
N PHE A 205 -47.52 -7.93 -1.77
CA PHE A 205 -47.89 -8.45 -0.45
C PHE A 205 -47.32 -7.59 0.69
N SER A 206 -46.20 -6.90 0.46
CA SER A 206 -45.60 -5.93 1.39
C SER A 206 -46.50 -4.73 1.70
N ASP A 207 -47.50 -4.43 0.87
CA ASP A 207 -48.45 -3.35 1.12
C ASP A 207 -49.43 -3.71 2.26
N TYR A 208 -49.52 -5.00 2.61
CA TYR A 208 -50.52 -5.56 3.51
C TYR A 208 -49.93 -6.26 4.73
N VAL A 209 -48.70 -6.75 4.63
CA VAL A 209 -47.94 -7.36 5.73
C VAL A 209 -47.08 -6.27 6.40
N PRO A 210 -46.98 -6.22 7.74
CA PRO A 210 -46.09 -5.26 8.42
C PRO A 210 -44.67 -5.34 7.86
N GLY A 211 -44.07 -4.19 7.50
CA GLY A 211 -42.79 -4.16 6.78
C GLY A 211 -41.58 -4.76 7.52
N HIS A 212 -41.73 -5.07 8.80
CA HIS A 212 -40.76 -5.76 9.64
C HIS A 212 -41.01 -7.28 9.75
N ASN A 213 -41.98 -7.83 9.02
CA ASN A 213 -42.31 -9.26 9.01
C ASN A 213 -41.91 -9.91 7.67
N ASP A 214 -41.42 -11.14 7.76
CA ASP A 214 -41.23 -12.03 6.61
C ASP A 214 -42.50 -12.87 6.40
N ILE A 215 -42.85 -13.06 5.13
CA ILE A 215 -43.93 -13.98 4.73
C ILE A 215 -43.35 -15.39 4.77
N LEU A 216 -43.84 -16.19 5.71
CA LEU A 216 -43.40 -17.57 5.92
C LEU A 216 -44.15 -18.54 5.01
N ASP A 217 -45.45 -18.30 4.82
CA ASP A 217 -46.35 -19.18 4.08
C ASP A 217 -47.52 -18.38 3.51
N LEU A 218 -48.13 -18.88 2.44
CA LEU A 218 -49.24 -18.21 1.77
C LEU A 218 -50.22 -19.23 1.22
N GLU A 219 -51.45 -19.17 1.70
CA GLU A 219 -52.58 -19.96 1.23
C GLU A 219 -53.55 -19.07 0.44
N LEU A 220 -54.19 -19.65 -0.57
CA LEU A 220 -55.15 -18.98 -1.47
C LEU A 220 -56.51 -19.65 -1.30
N ASP A 221 -57.60 -18.88 -1.32
CA ASP A 221 -58.93 -19.48 -1.44
C ASP A 221 -59.12 -20.15 -2.82
N GLU A 222 -60.11 -21.04 -2.94
CA GLU A 222 -60.31 -21.84 -4.17
C GLU A 222 -60.56 -20.98 -5.41
N GLU A 223 -61.25 -19.83 -5.24
CA GLU A 223 -61.62 -18.93 -6.33
C GLU A 223 -60.40 -18.11 -6.81
N THR A 224 -59.59 -17.58 -5.89
CA THR A 224 -58.35 -16.84 -6.14
C THR A 224 -57.30 -17.73 -6.80
N ARG A 225 -57.17 -18.98 -6.32
CA ARG A 225 -56.26 -19.97 -6.91
C ARG A 225 -56.58 -20.26 -8.37
N THR A 226 -57.86 -20.43 -8.70
CA THR A 226 -58.32 -20.74 -10.06
C THR A 226 -57.91 -19.64 -11.05
N ILE A 227 -57.77 -18.41 -10.57
CA ILE A 227 -57.41 -17.24 -11.38
C ILE A 227 -55.90 -17.05 -11.45
N LEU A 228 -55.20 -17.06 -10.31
CA LEU A 228 -53.78 -16.71 -10.25
C LEU A 228 -52.84 -17.88 -10.56
N CYS A 229 -53.16 -19.10 -10.13
CA CYS A 229 -52.27 -20.26 -10.29
C CYS A 229 -53.01 -21.61 -10.42
N PRO A 230 -53.90 -21.78 -11.41
CA PRO A 230 -54.71 -23.00 -11.56
C PRO A 230 -53.90 -24.28 -11.83
N HIS A 231 -52.66 -24.13 -12.28
CA HIS A 231 -51.76 -25.22 -12.67
C HIS A 231 -50.85 -25.70 -11.53
N ILE A 232 -50.88 -25.04 -10.35
CA ILE A 232 -50.01 -25.37 -9.21
C ILE A 232 -50.78 -26.26 -8.21
N PRO A 233 -50.22 -27.40 -7.77
CA PRO A 233 -50.80 -28.24 -6.72
C PRO A 233 -50.86 -27.51 -5.37
N LEU A 234 -51.91 -27.77 -4.58
CA LEU A 234 -52.20 -27.14 -3.28
C LEU A 234 -51.00 -27.23 -2.30
N GLU A 235 -50.32 -28.38 -2.30
CA GLU A 235 -49.15 -28.67 -1.44
C GLU A 235 -47.87 -27.92 -1.83
N LYS A 236 -47.88 -27.16 -2.94
CA LYS A 236 -46.72 -26.44 -3.50
C LYS A 236 -46.93 -24.93 -3.59
N ILE A 237 -48.00 -24.41 -3.01
CA ILE A 237 -48.23 -22.97 -2.94
C ILE A 237 -47.29 -22.42 -1.85
N SER A 238 -46.27 -21.70 -2.28
CA SER A 238 -45.37 -20.94 -1.41
C SER A 238 -45.25 -19.52 -1.97
N PRO A 239 -44.78 -18.53 -1.19
CA PRO A 239 -44.60 -17.16 -1.68
C PRO A 239 -43.72 -17.08 -2.95
N GLU A 240 -42.82 -18.05 -3.14
CA GLU A 240 -41.86 -18.12 -4.26
C GLU A 240 -42.51 -18.35 -5.63
N ILE A 241 -43.78 -18.76 -5.69
CA ILE A 241 -44.51 -18.90 -6.95
C ILE A 241 -44.84 -17.53 -7.58
N PHE A 242 -44.81 -16.47 -6.78
CA PHE A 242 -45.10 -15.11 -7.21
C PHE A 242 -43.81 -14.38 -7.60
N PRO A 243 -43.83 -13.56 -8.67
CA PRO A 243 -42.73 -12.68 -9.01
C PRO A 243 -42.30 -11.78 -7.84
N ARG A 244 -41.00 -11.46 -7.77
CA ARG A 244 -40.42 -10.61 -6.72
C ARG A 244 -39.67 -9.44 -7.33
N ASP A 245 -39.84 -8.26 -6.75
CA ASP A 245 -38.99 -7.08 -7.00
C ASP A 245 -38.50 -6.47 -5.67
N ASP A 246 -37.92 -5.27 -5.72
CA ASP A 246 -37.32 -4.59 -4.56
C ASP A 246 -38.32 -4.34 -3.41
N LYS A 247 -39.64 -4.37 -3.69
CA LYS A 247 -40.70 -4.27 -2.67
C LYS A 247 -41.15 -5.62 -2.11
N GLY A 248 -40.69 -6.73 -2.66
CA GLY A 248 -41.07 -8.08 -2.24
C GLY A 248 -41.91 -8.81 -3.27
N TYR A 249 -42.61 -9.87 -2.83
CA TYR A 249 -43.47 -10.69 -3.71
C TYR A 249 -44.71 -9.89 -4.15
N TYR A 250 -45.12 -10.06 -5.41
CA TYR A 250 -46.30 -9.42 -5.98
C TYR A 250 -47.05 -10.33 -6.95
N PHE A 251 -48.32 -10.01 -7.20
CA PHE A 251 -49.11 -10.63 -8.26
C PHE A 251 -49.68 -9.59 -9.21
N GLU A 252 -49.96 -10.01 -10.44
CA GLU A 252 -50.55 -9.17 -11.48
C GLU A 252 -51.89 -9.73 -11.94
N ILE A 253 -52.90 -8.86 -11.95
CA ILE A 253 -54.23 -9.19 -12.44
C ILE A 253 -54.86 -7.96 -13.07
N ASN A 254 -55.50 -8.11 -14.23
CA ASN A 254 -56.26 -7.04 -14.85
C ASN A 254 -57.72 -7.09 -14.34
N PRO A 255 -58.18 -6.11 -13.53
CA PRO A 255 -59.53 -6.09 -12.97
C PRO A 255 -60.64 -6.10 -14.03
N GLU A 256 -60.36 -5.62 -15.25
CA GLU A 256 -61.35 -5.54 -16.33
C GLU A 256 -61.58 -6.88 -17.06
N ARG A 257 -60.68 -7.86 -16.83
CA ARG A 257 -60.73 -9.18 -17.48
C ARG A 257 -61.20 -10.30 -16.54
N THR A 258 -61.46 -9.99 -15.27
CA THR A 258 -61.95 -10.93 -14.26
C THR A 258 -63.33 -10.53 -13.76
N SER A 259 -64.19 -11.51 -13.47
CA SER A 259 -65.49 -11.26 -12.83
C SER A 259 -65.40 -11.06 -11.32
N MET A 260 -64.22 -11.32 -10.72
CA MET A 260 -63.97 -11.18 -9.29
C MET A 260 -63.53 -9.76 -8.93
N LYS A 261 -64.05 -9.25 -7.81
CA LYS A 261 -63.69 -7.94 -7.25
C LYS A 261 -62.75 -8.01 -6.06
N HIS A 262 -62.64 -9.19 -5.45
CA HIS A 262 -61.98 -9.47 -4.20
C HIS A 262 -61.15 -10.75 -4.37
N LEU A 263 -59.98 -10.80 -3.74
CA LEU A 263 -59.09 -11.97 -3.74
C LEU A 263 -58.69 -12.28 -2.30
N GLY A 264 -59.02 -13.48 -1.83
CA GLY A 264 -58.70 -13.96 -0.50
C GLY A 264 -57.33 -14.64 -0.44
N PHE A 265 -56.50 -14.16 0.47
CA PHE A 265 -55.21 -14.75 0.83
C PHE A 265 -55.19 -15.01 2.33
N GLN A 266 -54.61 -16.12 2.74
CA GLN A 266 -54.22 -16.34 4.13
C GLN A 266 -52.70 -16.36 4.19
N ILE A 267 -52.12 -15.33 4.80
CA ILE A 267 -50.66 -15.13 4.84
C ILE A 267 -50.16 -15.46 6.24
N LYS A 268 -49.30 -16.47 6.36
CA LYS A 268 -48.54 -16.68 7.60
C LYS A 268 -47.31 -15.80 7.54
N HIS A 269 -47.17 -14.89 8.49
CA HIS A 269 -46.02 -14.03 8.59
C HIS A 269 -45.45 -14.06 10.00
N ALA A 270 -44.15 -13.85 10.11
CA ALA A 270 -43.50 -13.66 11.40
C ALA A 270 -42.56 -12.46 11.30
N PRO A 271 -42.36 -11.73 12.40
CA PRO A 271 -41.33 -10.72 12.44
C PRO A 271 -39.95 -11.24 12.03
N ARG A 272 -39.26 -10.44 11.21
CA ARG A 272 -37.93 -10.72 10.64
C ARG A 272 -36.96 -11.13 11.74
N GLU A 273 -36.25 -12.24 11.53
CA GLU A 273 -35.20 -12.70 12.45
C GLU A 273 -33.94 -11.83 12.26
N GLY A 274 -33.41 -11.17 13.31
CA GLY A 274 -32.17 -10.39 13.24
C GLY A 274 -32.25 -9.04 13.94
N GLN A 275 -31.78 -8.98 15.19
CA GLN A 275 -31.92 -7.82 16.07
C GLN A 275 -30.84 -6.76 15.79
N ILE A 276 -31.24 -5.50 15.61
CA ILE A 276 -30.27 -4.41 15.45
C ILE A 276 -29.60 -4.11 16.80
N SER A 277 -28.27 -4.08 16.81
CA SER A 277 -27.48 -3.63 17.96
C SER A 277 -26.99 -2.19 17.75
N ILE A 278 -27.25 -1.30 18.71
CA ILE A 278 -26.89 0.12 18.62
C ILE A 278 -25.83 0.41 19.68
N PHE A 279 -24.66 0.88 19.28
CA PHE A 279 -23.57 1.22 20.18
C PHE A 279 -23.39 2.74 20.23
N LEU A 280 -23.62 3.33 21.39
CA LEU A 280 -23.49 4.76 21.64
C LEU A 280 -22.26 5.02 22.52
N THR A 281 -21.23 5.65 21.97
CA THR A 281 -20.01 5.97 22.72
C THR A 281 -19.79 7.47 22.89
N ALA A 282 -19.44 7.85 24.11
CA ALA A 282 -19.17 9.23 24.51
C ALA A 282 -18.28 9.27 25.76
N SER A 283 -17.99 10.48 26.25
CA SER A 283 -17.34 10.67 27.55
C SER A 283 -18.09 11.69 28.40
N VAL A 284 -18.13 11.45 29.71
CA VAL A 284 -18.78 12.35 30.68
C VAL A 284 -18.05 13.68 30.88
N VAL A 285 -16.81 13.84 30.42
CA VAL A 285 -16.04 15.10 30.58
C VAL A 285 -16.21 16.08 29.42
N GLY A 286 -16.61 15.60 28.24
CA GLY A 286 -16.69 16.42 27.03
C GLY A 286 -17.84 17.43 27.04
N GLY A 287 -17.75 18.50 26.24
CA GLY A 287 -18.86 19.43 26.05
C GLY A 287 -19.90 18.90 25.06
N THR A 288 -19.45 18.35 23.93
CA THR A 288 -20.30 17.82 22.85
C THR A 288 -21.03 16.55 23.30
N GLY A 289 -20.31 15.45 23.48
CA GLY A 289 -20.91 14.12 23.72
C GLY A 289 -21.77 14.07 24.99
N ASN A 290 -21.29 14.63 26.10
CA ASN A 290 -22.06 14.71 27.35
C ASN A 290 -23.32 15.58 27.20
N GLY A 291 -23.25 16.68 26.45
CA GLY A 291 -24.38 17.60 26.26
C GLY A 291 -25.56 16.96 25.54
N MET A 292 -25.29 16.06 24.60
CA MET A 292 -26.32 15.42 23.76
C MET A 292 -26.63 13.96 24.12
N LEU A 293 -25.91 13.35 25.06
CA LEU A 293 -25.98 11.90 25.34
C LEU A 293 -27.41 11.41 25.59
N LEU A 294 -28.15 12.09 26.48
CA LEU A 294 -29.50 11.67 26.88
C LEU A 294 -30.51 11.88 25.75
N ASP A 295 -30.45 13.04 25.08
CA ASP A 295 -31.33 13.34 23.95
C ASP A 295 -31.06 12.42 22.75
N MET A 296 -29.81 12.01 22.53
CA MET A 296 -29.45 11.04 21.51
C MET A 296 -30.05 9.66 21.82
N ALA A 297 -29.90 9.17 23.05
CA ALA A 297 -30.51 7.92 23.47
C ALA A 297 -32.04 7.96 23.33
N ALA A 298 -32.67 9.08 23.71
CA ALA A 298 -34.11 9.28 23.54
C ALA A 298 -34.56 9.32 22.07
N MET A 299 -33.80 10.01 21.21
CA MET A 299 -34.04 10.04 19.77
C MET A 299 -33.92 8.65 19.14
N ILE A 300 -32.92 7.85 19.55
CA ILE A 300 -32.76 6.47 19.09
C ILE A 300 -34.00 5.65 19.47
N HIS A 301 -34.46 5.71 20.72
CA HIS A 301 -35.69 5.02 21.13
C HIS A 301 -36.91 5.46 20.30
N ASP A 302 -37.09 6.76 20.03
CA ASP A 302 -38.21 7.24 19.20
C ASP A 302 -38.09 6.81 17.72
N ILE A 303 -36.89 6.77 17.14
CA ILE A 303 -36.66 6.34 15.75
C ILE A 303 -36.90 4.84 15.59
N PHE A 304 -36.50 4.05 16.58
CA PHE A 304 -36.52 2.59 16.53
C PHE A 304 -37.72 1.94 17.27
N LYS A 305 -38.66 2.74 17.79
CA LYS A 305 -39.84 2.23 18.53
C LYS A 305 -40.70 1.24 17.73
N ASP A 306 -40.73 1.40 16.41
CA ASP A 306 -41.52 0.57 15.48
C ASP A 306 -40.68 -0.55 14.84
N THR A 307 -39.44 -0.76 15.31
CA THR A 307 -38.53 -1.81 14.80
C THR A 307 -38.68 -3.08 15.63
N TRP A 308 -38.80 -4.22 14.95
CA TRP A 308 -38.78 -5.55 15.55
C TRP A 308 -37.68 -6.43 14.93
N PRO A 309 -36.95 -7.25 15.71
CA PRO A 309 -36.93 -7.28 17.17
C PRO A 309 -36.46 -5.95 17.74
N ALA A 310 -36.95 -5.59 18.93
CA ALA A 310 -36.61 -4.30 19.55
C ALA A 310 -35.07 -4.14 19.61
N PRO A 311 -34.50 -3.04 19.06
CA PRO A 311 -33.05 -2.89 19.01
C PRO A 311 -32.42 -2.80 20.41
N LYS A 312 -31.21 -3.36 20.56
CA LYS A 312 -30.44 -3.28 21.79
C LYS A 312 -29.57 -2.04 21.80
N LEU A 313 -29.77 -1.15 22.77
CA LEU A 313 -28.98 0.08 22.89
C LEU A 313 -27.91 -0.06 23.98
N TYR A 314 -26.66 -0.10 23.55
CA TYR A 314 -25.45 -0.15 24.37
C TYR A 314 -24.87 1.26 24.55
N GLY A 315 -24.72 1.71 25.79
CA GLY A 315 -24.01 2.95 26.12
C GLY A 315 -22.59 2.63 26.60
N ILE A 316 -21.55 3.09 25.90
CA ILE A 316 -20.15 2.92 26.31
C ILE A 316 -19.57 4.29 26.66
N ILE A 317 -19.53 4.59 27.95
CA ILE A 317 -19.25 5.93 28.45
C ILE A 317 -17.92 5.95 29.21
N VAL A 318 -16.98 6.77 28.72
CA VAL A 318 -15.64 6.91 29.30
C VAL A 318 -15.65 7.88 30.49
N LEU A 319 -15.15 7.42 31.63
CA LEU A 319 -15.05 8.16 32.89
C LEU A 319 -13.89 9.17 32.92
N PRO A 320 -13.89 10.14 33.85
CA PRO A 320 -12.91 11.23 33.90
C PRO A 320 -11.46 10.81 34.09
N SER A 321 -11.22 9.71 34.78
CA SER A 321 -9.90 9.14 35.09
C SER A 321 -9.10 8.75 33.83
N ALA A 322 -9.78 8.47 32.72
CA ALA A 322 -9.19 8.31 31.37
C ALA A 322 -8.41 9.52 30.84
N PHE A 323 -8.59 10.68 31.45
CA PHE A 323 -8.02 11.92 30.98
C PHE A 323 -7.08 12.49 32.05
N LYS A 324 -5.77 12.22 31.91
CA LYS A 324 -4.72 12.71 32.83
C LYS A 324 -4.81 14.21 33.16
N ARG A 325 -5.30 15.04 32.23
CA ARG A 325 -5.47 16.50 32.39
C ARG A 325 -6.80 16.92 33.05
N VAL A 326 -7.75 16.01 33.26
CA VAL A 326 -9.06 16.32 33.87
C VAL A 326 -8.98 16.45 35.39
N VAL A 327 -7.97 15.84 36.04
CA VAL A 327 -7.73 15.98 37.48
C VAL A 327 -7.51 17.45 37.89
N TYR A 328 -7.11 18.34 36.98
CA TYR A 328 -6.90 19.76 37.29
C TYR A 328 -7.96 20.71 36.72
N ASN A 329 -8.94 20.19 35.96
CA ASN A 329 -9.95 21.01 35.31
C ASN A 329 -11.30 20.90 36.05
N GLN A 330 -11.68 21.99 36.73
CA GLN A 330 -12.91 22.08 37.52
C GLN A 330 -14.17 21.87 36.68
N ASN A 331 -14.22 22.41 35.45
CA ASN A 331 -15.37 22.29 34.56
C ASN A 331 -15.57 20.84 34.09
N ALA A 332 -14.48 20.15 33.75
CA ALA A 332 -14.54 18.74 33.35
C ALA A 332 -15.05 17.84 34.50
N ARG A 333 -14.63 18.10 35.74
CA ARG A 333 -15.13 17.40 36.93
C ARG A 333 -16.61 17.71 37.22
N ALA A 334 -17.00 18.97 37.13
CA ALA A 334 -18.39 19.39 37.33
C ALA A 334 -19.32 18.77 36.27
N ASN A 335 -18.90 18.76 35.00
CA ASN A 335 -19.62 18.10 33.91
C ASN A 335 -19.78 16.60 34.16
N ALA A 336 -18.72 15.94 34.60
CA ALA A 336 -18.76 14.51 34.87
C ALA A 336 -19.70 14.19 36.04
N TYR A 337 -19.62 14.97 37.12
CA TYR A 337 -20.52 14.82 38.26
C TYR A 337 -21.99 15.02 37.86
N ALA A 338 -22.29 16.08 37.11
CA ALA A 338 -23.64 16.37 36.63
C ALA A 338 -24.18 15.25 35.72
N ALA A 339 -23.37 14.77 34.78
CA ALA A 339 -23.73 13.69 33.87
C ALA A 339 -24.05 12.39 34.60
N LEU A 340 -23.20 12.00 35.56
CA LEU A 340 -23.42 10.79 36.35
C LEU A 340 -24.67 10.92 37.21
N LYS A 341 -24.96 12.11 37.77
CA LYS A 341 -26.19 12.38 38.50
C LYS A 341 -27.45 12.22 37.66
N GLU A 342 -27.46 12.75 36.43
CA GLU A 342 -28.63 12.60 35.55
C GLU A 342 -28.76 11.16 35.04
N LEU A 343 -27.64 10.51 34.69
CA LEU A 343 -27.66 9.09 34.33
C LEU A 343 -28.23 8.25 35.48
N ASP A 344 -27.81 8.48 36.73
CA ASP A 344 -28.35 7.80 37.92
C ASP A 344 -29.84 8.08 38.11
N TYR A 345 -30.27 9.33 37.91
CA TYR A 345 -31.67 9.71 37.96
C TYR A 345 -32.51 8.92 36.95
N PHE A 346 -32.15 8.94 35.65
CA PHE A 346 -32.93 8.25 34.62
C PHE A 346 -32.78 6.72 34.67
N GLN A 347 -31.61 6.20 35.03
CA GLN A 347 -31.39 4.76 35.19
C GLN A 347 -32.05 4.16 36.45
N SER A 348 -32.51 5.00 37.38
CA SER A 348 -33.35 4.61 38.50
C SER A 348 -34.84 4.43 38.12
N GLY A 349 -35.20 4.59 36.85
CA GLY A 349 -36.57 4.40 36.34
C GLY A 349 -37.41 5.66 36.30
N ASN A 350 -36.80 6.85 36.48
CA ASN A 350 -37.50 8.11 36.25
C ASN A 350 -37.68 8.34 34.75
N ALA A 351 -38.86 8.84 34.36
CA ALA A 351 -39.16 9.09 32.96
C ALA A 351 -38.29 10.22 32.37
N PHE A 352 -37.80 10.02 31.16
CA PHE A 352 -37.16 11.07 30.37
C PHE A 352 -38.20 11.73 29.46
N GLU A 353 -38.27 13.06 29.47
CA GLU A 353 -39.21 13.81 28.63
C GLU A 353 -38.52 15.02 27.99
N ALA A 354 -38.69 15.17 26.69
CA ALA A 354 -38.18 16.31 25.94
C ALA A 354 -39.09 16.69 24.76
N THR A 355 -39.21 17.99 24.52
CA THR A 355 -39.80 18.55 23.29
C THR A 355 -38.68 19.12 22.44
N TYR A 356 -38.66 18.78 21.16
CA TYR A 356 -37.64 19.21 20.21
C TYR A 356 -38.15 20.33 19.30
N PRO A 357 -37.25 21.08 18.60
CA PRO A 357 -37.64 22.31 17.88
C PRO A 357 -38.68 22.14 16.76
N ASN A 358 -38.87 20.92 16.25
CA ASN A 358 -39.92 20.60 15.29
C ASN A 358 -41.30 20.32 15.93
N GLY A 359 -41.43 20.52 17.24
CA GLY A 359 -42.63 20.22 18.02
C GLY A 359 -42.78 18.75 18.42
N ARG A 360 -41.83 17.89 18.07
CA ARG A 360 -41.87 16.47 18.43
C ARG A 360 -41.60 16.29 19.92
N HIS A 361 -42.53 15.61 20.57
CA HIS A 361 -42.45 15.24 21.98
C HIS A 361 -42.00 13.78 22.10
N VAL A 362 -40.99 13.54 22.92
CA VAL A 362 -40.48 12.19 23.22
C VAL A 362 -40.55 11.99 24.72
N LYS A 363 -41.25 10.94 25.13
CA LYS A 363 -41.34 10.49 26.53
C LYS A 363 -40.94 9.03 26.62
N LEU A 364 -39.98 8.73 27.49
CA LEU A 364 -39.55 7.38 27.84
C LEU A 364 -39.93 7.13 29.29
N GLU A 365 -40.86 6.20 29.52
CA GLU A 365 -41.39 5.88 30.86
C GLU A 365 -40.43 5.02 31.71
N ASP A 366 -39.39 4.45 31.10
CA ASP A 366 -38.40 3.60 31.75
C ASP A 366 -36.98 4.06 31.40
N ARG A 367 -35.99 3.32 31.92
CA ARG A 367 -34.55 3.51 31.73
C ARG A 367 -34.13 3.73 30.28
N LEU A 368 -33.20 4.67 30.10
CA LEU A 368 -32.57 4.98 28.81
C LEU A 368 -31.76 3.81 28.25
N PHE A 369 -31.06 3.05 29.10
CA PHE A 369 -30.35 1.83 28.71
C PHE A 369 -30.85 0.67 29.56
N LYS A 370 -31.46 -0.32 28.90
CA LYS A 370 -32.09 -1.48 29.54
C LYS A 370 -31.05 -2.56 29.87
N ASP A 371 -31.40 -3.48 30.78
CA ASP A 371 -30.68 -4.73 31.05
C ASP A 371 -29.17 -4.60 31.35
N GLY A 372 -28.77 -3.48 31.96
CA GLY A 372 -27.37 -3.22 32.29
C GLY A 372 -26.50 -2.86 31.08
N MET A 373 -27.09 -2.48 29.94
CA MET A 373 -26.33 -2.13 28.73
C MET A 373 -25.63 -0.76 28.79
N LEU A 374 -25.54 -0.13 29.97
CA LEU A 374 -24.75 1.07 30.21
C LEU A 374 -23.41 0.71 30.85
N TYR A 375 -22.34 0.84 30.08
CA TYR A 375 -20.97 0.56 30.45
C TYR A 375 -20.22 1.84 30.82
N LEU A 376 -19.62 1.84 32.02
CA LEU A 376 -18.74 2.89 32.50
C LEU A 376 -17.30 2.40 32.47
N LEU A 377 -16.43 3.12 31.77
CA LEU A 377 -15.03 2.74 31.56
C LEU A 377 -14.06 3.62 32.34
N ASP A 378 -13.25 2.97 33.16
CA ASP A 378 -12.16 3.55 33.93
C ASP A 378 -10.79 3.10 33.37
N VAL A 379 -9.70 3.72 33.79
CA VAL A 379 -8.32 3.38 33.39
C VAL A 379 -7.68 2.31 34.25
N GLU A 380 -8.17 2.12 35.46
CA GLU A 380 -7.61 1.18 36.41
C GLU A 380 -8.50 -0.06 36.50
N ASN A 381 -7.90 -1.23 36.31
CA ASN A 381 -8.60 -2.49 36.51
C ASN A 381 -8.45 -3.01 37.95
N LEU A 382 -9.18 -4.06 38.32
CA LEU A 382 -9.17 -4.65 39.67
C LEU A 382 -7.77 -5.12 40.13
N SER A 383 -6.84 -5.36 39.20
CA SER A 383 -5.46 -5.77 39.49
C SER A 383 -4.49 -4.58 39.66
N GLY A 384 -4.97 -3.33 39.59
CA GLY A 384 -4.16 -2.13 39.68
C GLY A 384 -3.37 -1.80 38.41
N ASN A 385 -3.68 -2.45 37.28
CA ASN A 385 -3.08 -2.08 36.00
C ASN A 385 -3.77 -0.82 35.48
N ILE A 386 -2.97 0.19 35.13
CA ILE A 386 -3.44 1.50 34.69
C ILE A 386 -3.18 1.67 33.19
N LEU A 387 -4.23 1.96 32.42
CA LEU A 387 -4.12 2.45 31.05
C LEU A 387 -3.44 3.83 31.07
N GLN A 388 -2.35 3.97 30.32
CA GLN A 388 -1.45 5.11 30.44
C GLN A 388 -1.92 6.36 29.69
N ASP A 389 -2.85 6.26 28.75
CA ASP A 389 -3.29 7.40 27.95
C ASP A 389 -4.75 7.29 27.46
N ARG A 390 -5.27 8.41 26.93
CA ARG A 390 -6.62 8.52 26.37
C ARG A 390 -6.84 7.56 25.19
N ASP A 391 -5.79 7.36 24.40
CA ASP A 391 -5.89 6.63 23.13
C ASP A 391 -6.02 5.11 23.41
N GLN A 392 -5.41 4.60 24.48
CA GLN A 392 -5.57 3.22 24.97
C GLN A 392 -6.99 2.93 25.46
N VAL A 393 -7.66 3.88 26.12
CA VAL A 393 -9.07 3.71 26.55
C VAL A 393 -10.00 3.69 25.33
N GLN A 394 -9.67 4.46 24.31
CA GLN A 394 -10.40 4.47 23.04
C GLN A 394 -10.15 3.20 22.23
N GLU A 395 -8.93 2.67 22.25
CA GLU A 395 -8.60 1.37 21.67
C GLU A 395 -9.33 0.23 22.39
N LEU A 396 -9.41 0.27 23.72
CA LEU A 396 -10.23 -0.68 24.50
C LEU A 396 -11.72 -0.60 24.12
N THR A 397 -12.25 0.62 23.95
CA THR A 397 -13.61 0.86 23.46
C THR A 397 -13.79 0.26 22.07
N GLY A 398 -12.79 0.44 21.19
CA GLY A 398 -12.78 -0.08 19.84
C GLY A 398 -12.81 -1.61 19.80
N GLN A 399 -11.94 -2.24 20.60
CA GLN A 399 -11.86 -3.69 20.75
C GLN A 399 -13.13 -4.31 21.33
N PHE A 400 -13.81 -3.61 22.24
CA PHE A 400 -15.10 -4.06 22.76
C PHE A 400 -16.16 -4.07 21.68
N ILE A 401 -16.32 -2.97 20.94
CA ILE A 401 -17.26 -2.89 19.82
C ILE A 401 -16.94 -3.99 18.80
N HIS A 402 -15.67 -4.14 18.42
CA HIS A 402 -15.22 -5.22 17.55
C HIS A 402 -15.63 -6.60 18.08
N THR A 403 -15.38 -6.89 19.35
CA THR A 403 -15.68 -8.20 19.94
C THR A 403 -17.19 -8.49 19.95
N PHE A 404 -18.02 -7.49 20.24
CA PHE A 404 -19.48 -7.66 20.26
C PHE A 404 -20.10 -7.71 18.87
N VAL A 405 -19.55 -6.97 17.91
CA VAL A 405 -20.11 -6.82 16.56
C VAL A 405 -19.56 -7.86 15.57
N SER A 406 -18.36 -8.38 15.81
CA SER A 406 -17.61 -9.16 14.80
C SER A 406 -16.91 -10.42 15.34
N SER A 407 -17.15 -10.85 16.59
CA SER A 407 -16.55 -12.07 17.14
C SER A 407 -17.56 -13.07 17.69
N THR A 408 -17.32 -14.36 17.44
CA THR A 408 -18.08 -15.50 17.99
C THR A 408 -18.18 -15.48 19.53
N VAL A 409 -17.20 -14.86 20.20
CA VAL A 409 -17.16 -14.73 21.66
C VAL A 409 -18.20 -13.70 22.15
N GLY A 410 -18.53 -12.69 21.35
CA GLY A 410 -19.45 -11.61 21.71
C GLY A 410 -20.85 -12.10 22.08
N GLY A 411 -21.42 -13.01 21.28
CA GLY A 411 -22.74 -13.59 21.55
C GLY A 411 -22.81 -14.36 22.88
N ALA A 412 -21.80 -15.18 23.15
CA ALA A 412 -21.73 -15.94 24.40
C ALA A 412 -21.50 -15.07 25.64
N ILE A 413 -20.77 -13.95 25.50
CA ILE A 413 -20.61 -12.96 26.57
C ILE A 413 -21.97 -12.30 26.85
N GLU A 414 -22.65 -11.82 25.83
CA GLU A 414 -23.93 -11.13 25.98
C GLU A 414 -25.01 -12.01 26.63
N GLU A 415 -25.18 -13.26 26.18
CA GLU A 415 -26.15 -14.19 26.78
C GLU A 415 -25.92 -14.39 28.27
N ARG A 416 -24.66 -14.50 28.70
CA ARG A 416 -24.33 -14.57 30.14
C ARG A 416 -24.62 -13.26 30.85
N MET A 417 -24.26 -12.13 30.24
CA MET A 417 -24.43 -10.81 30.85
C MET A 417 -25.90 -10.43 31.04
N VAL A 418 -26.77 -10.67 30.05
CA VAL A 418 -28.21 -10.38 30.15
C VAL A 418 -28.85 -11.25 31.22
N ASN A 419 -28.46 -12.53 31.30
CA ASN A 419 -28.94 -13.43 32.36
C ASN A 419 -28.48 -12.99 33.75
N ASP A 420 -27.24 -12.52 33.89
CA ASP A 420 -26.72 -12.05 35.18
C ASP A 420 -27.28 -10.68 35.56
N SER A 421 -27.48 -9.74 34.63
CA SER A 421 -28.03 -8.41 34.92
C SER A 421 -29.52 -8.44 35.27
N THR A 422 -30.29 -9.31 34.59
CA THR A 422 -31.69 -9.56 34.96
C THR A 422 -31.79 -10.23 36.33
N ARG A 423 -30.88 -11.18 36.65
CA ARG A 423 -30.79 -11.82 37.98
C ARG A 423 -30.27 -10.91 39.09
N ALA A 424 -29.35 -10.00 38.78
CA ALA A 424 -28.68 -9.09 39.72
C ALA A 424 -29.38 -7.72 39.82
N SER A 425 -30.64 -7.62 39.38
CA SER A 425 -31.52 -6.48 39.65
C SER A 425 -31.92 -6.39 41.14
N ILE A 426 -30.90 -6.42 42.00
CA ILE A 426 -30.97 -6.17 43.43
C ILE A 426 -31.25 -4.69 43.59
N TYR A 427 -32.37 -4.37 44.22
CA TYR A 427 -32.59 -3.05 44.77
C TYR A 427 -31.77 -2.95 46.05
N PHE A 428 -30.88 -1.96 46.14
CA PHE A 428 -30.27 -1.63 47.42
C PHE A 428 -31.34 -0.94 48.27
N PRO A 429 -31.79 -1.51 49.40
CA PRO A 429 -32.68 -0.79 50.30
C PRO A 429 -31.81 0.04 51.25
N GLU A 430 -31.92 1.36 51.20
CA GLU A 430 -32.07 2.07 52.46
C GLU A 430 -33.57 2.03 52.77
N ASP A 431 -33.96 1.50 53.93
CA ASP A 431 -35.35 1.50 54.38
C ASP A 431 -35.92 2.93 54.27
N GLY A 432 -36.92 3.11 53.39
CA GLY A 432 -37.61 4.39 53.20
C GLY A 432 -37.07 5.32 52.11
N SER A 433 -36.05 4.94 51.33
CA SER A 433 -35.59 5.75 50.19
C SER A 433 -36.37 5.43 48.91
N GLU A 434 -37.31 6.30 48.52
CA GLU A 434 -37.81 6.34 47.13
C GLU A 434 -36.96 7.33 46.31
N PRO A 435 -36.53 6.97 45.07
CA PRO A 435 -36.74 5.69 44.38
C PRO A 435 -35.68 4.62 44.71
N ALA A 436 -36.09 3.36 44.66
CA ALA A 436 -35.22 2.22 44.85
C ALA A 436 -34.17 2.13 43.73
N ARG A 437 -32.88 2.20 44.07
CA ARG A 437 -31.79 2.19 43.08
C ARG A 437 -31.53 0.79 42.56
N ARG A 438 -31.50 0.64 41.23
CA ARG A 438 -31.22 -0.62 40.53
C ARG A 438 -29.75 -0.69 40.14
N ALA A 439 -29.18 -1.90 40.09
CA ALA A 439 -27.89 -2.15 39.45
C ALA A 439 -28.00 -1.96 37.92
N SER A 440 -27.79 -0.73 37.45
CA SER A 440 -27.99 -0.32 36.05
C SER A 440 -26.68 -0.06 35.28
N TYR A 441 -25.53 -0.30 35.89
CA TYR A 441 -24.20 -0.01 35.32
C TYR A 441 -23.34 -1.26 35.26
N ASN A 442 -22.61 -1.41 34.16
CA ASN A 442 -21.59 -2.44 33.98
C ASN A 442 -20.23 -1.79 33.67
N SER A 443 -19.17 -2.59 33.75
CA SER A 443 -17.86 -2.27 33.21
C SER A 443 -17.29 -3.52 32.56
N PHE A 444 -16.21 -3.39 31.79
CA PHE A 444 -15.58 -4.54 31.17
C PHE A 444 -14.05 -4.42 31.18
N GLY A 445 -13.40 -5.58 31.26
CA GLY A 445 -11.98 -5.74 31.01
C GLY A 445 -11.78 -6.84 29.98
N ILE A 446 -11.09 -6.54 28.89
CA ILE A 446 -10.73 -7.52 27.89
C ILE A 446 -9.26 -7.86 28.07
N SER A 447 -8.95 -9.16 28.16
CA SER A 447 -7.58 -9.65 28.01
C SER A 447 -7.55 -10.54 26.80
N ARG A 448 -6.81 -10.11 25.77
CA ARG A 448 -6.70 -10.86 24.51
C ARG A 448 -5.33 -11.49 24.43
N VAL A 449 -5.31 -12.69 23.87
CA VAL A 449 -4.11 -13.47 23.68
C VAL A 449 -3.98 -13.72 22.19
N MET A 450 -2.85 -13.30 21.60
CA MET A 450 -2.67 -13.18 20.16
C MET A 450 -1.54 -14.06 19.65
N TYR A 451 -1.80 -14.83 18.60
CA TYR A 451 -0.74 -15.48 17.83
C TYR A 451 -0.49 -14.67 16.54
N PRO A 452 0.63 -13.92 16.43
CA PRO A 452 0.80 -12.86 15.44
C PRO A 452 1.29 -13.37 14.08
N VAL A 453 0.55 -14.27 13.43
CA VAL A 453 0.93 -14.88 12.15
C VAL A 453 1.31 -13.86 11.07
N PRO A 454 0.57 -12.74 10.85
CA PRO A 454 0.93 -11.77 9.82
C PRO A 454 2.31 -11.15 10.04
N ILE A 455 2.60 -10.74 11.28
CA ILE A 455 3.90 -10.15 11.64
C ILE A 455 5.02 -11.19 11.50
N LEU A 456 4.78 -12.44 11.92
CA LEU A 456 5.75 -13.52 11.76
C LEU A 456 6.05 -13.82 10.29
N ARG A 457 5.03 -13.75 9.43
CA ARG A 457 5.17 -13.91 7.97
C ARG A 457 6.03 -12.80 7.38
N GLU A 458 5.78 -11.54 7.74
CA GLU A 458 6.61 -10.41 7.32
C GLU A 458 8.06 -10.56 7.76
N VAL A 459 8.30 -10.92 9.03
CA VAL A 459 9.65 -11.19 9.53
C VAL A 459 10.33 -12.30 8.73
N GLY A 460 9.59 -13.37 8.38
CA GLY A 460 10.07 -14.45 7.53
C GLY A 460 10.50 -13.98 6.14
N PHE A 461 9.69 -13.15 5.47
CA PHE A 461 10.04 -12.57 4.16
C PHE A 461 11.28 -11.69 4.24
N LYS A 462 11.35 -10.79 5.23
CA LYS A 462 12.50 -9.89 5.44
C LYS A 462 13.78 -10.68 5.71
N LEU A 463 13.69 -11.77 6.48
CA LEU A 463 14.82 -12.65 6.74
C LEU A 463 15.28 -13.44 5.51
N ALA A 464 14.34 -13.90 4.68
CA ALA A 464 14.66 -14.57 3.42
C ALA A 464 15.38 -13.60 2.47
N ALA A 465 14.84 -12.40 2.28
CA ALA A 465 15.47 -11.33 1.51
C ALA A 465 16.88 -11.00 2.02
N LEU A 466 17.05 -10.83 3.33
CA LEU A 466 18.36 -10.56 3.93
C LEU A 466 19.37 -11.70 3.71
N ARG A 467 18.91 -12.95 3.72
CA ARG A 467 19.78 -14.11 3.42
C ARG A 467 20.21 -14.14 1.95
N ILE A 468 19.30 -13.82 1.03
CA ILE A 468 19.62 -13.71 -0.41
C ILE A 468 20.67 -12.62 -0.61
N ILE A 469 20.44 -11.39 -0.13
CA ILE A 469 21.41 -10.29 -0.30
C ILE A 469 22.80 -10.66 0.26
N LYS A 470 22.83 -11.34 1.42
CA LYS A 470 24.09 -11.81 2.02
C LYS A 470 24.81 -12.87 1.18
N ARG A 471 24.08 -13.74 0.49
CA ARG A 471 24.66 -14.77 -0.39
C ARG A 471 25.47 -14.13 -1.53
N PHE A 472 24.93 -13.09 -2.16
CA PHE A 472 25.59 -12.34 -3.23
C PHE A 472 26.73 -11.41 -2.75
N HIS A 473 26.92 -11.30 -1.42
CA HIS A 473 28.00 -10.57 -0.77
C HIS A 473 28.97 -11.50 -0.01
N GLU A 474 28.99 -12.79 -0.34
CA GLU A 474 29.94 -13.72 0.23
C GLU A 474 31.39 -13.40 -0.18
N LYS A 475 32.35 -13.90 0.62
CA LYS A 475 33.77 -13.70 0.33
C LYS A 475 34.14 -14.39 -0.98
N VAL A 476 34.99 -13.72 -1.77
CA VAL A 476 35.48 -14.22 -3.05
C VAL A 476 36.23 -15.55 -2.88
N ASP A 477 35.79 -16.59 -3.58
CA ASP A 477 36.56 -17.82 -3.74
C ASP A 477 37.67 -17.60 -4.77
N GLN A 478 38.91 -17.59 -4.28
CA GLN A 478 40.08 -17.32 -5.10
C GLN A 478 40.36 -18.39 -6.16
N LYS A 479 39.95 -19.64 -5.93
CA LYS A 479 40.11 -20.71 -6.91
C LYS A 479 39.14 -20.50 -8.06
N LEU A 480 37.86 -20.29 -7.74
CA LEU A 480 36.82 -20.00 -8.73
C LEU A 480 37.13 -18.71 -9.51
N LEU A 481 37.65 -17.67 -8.84
CA LEU A 481 38.07 -16.42 -9.49
C LEU A 481 39.13 -16.66 -10.57
N ASN A 482 40.14 -17.46 -10.27
CA ASN A 482 41.20 -17.76 -11.22
C ASN A 482 40.70 -18.62 -12.40
N GLU A 483 39.78 -19.56 -12.15
CA GLU A 483 39.14 -20.37 -13.19
C GLU A 483 38.30 -19.48 -14.12
N THR A 484 37.41 -18.65 -13.56
CA THR A 484 36.57 -17.71 -14.32
C THR A 484 37.41 -16.69 -15.09
N PHE A 485 38.49 -16.15 -14.49
CA PHE A 485 39.41 -15.27 -15.20
C PHE A 485 40.11 -16.00 -16.36
N GLY A 486 40.48 -17.26 -16.18
CA GLY A 486 41.05 -18.10 -17.22
C GLY A 486 40.09 -18.32 -18.39
N ASP A 487 38.83 -18.61 -18.11
CA ASP A 487 37.79 -18.83 -19.12
C ASP A 487 37.35 -17.54 -19.80
N LEU A 488 37.21 -16.44 -19.05
CA LEU A 488 37.02 -15.10 -19.62
C LEU A 488 38.19 -14.76 -20.54
N ASN A 489 39.43 -14.98 -20.12
CA ASN A 489 40.60 -14.73 -20.97
C ASN A 489 40.60 -15.63 -22.22
N ARG A 490 40.19 -16.89 -22.14
CA ARG A 490 40.01 -17.75 -23.33
C ARG A 490 38.89 -17.26 -24.23
N GLY A 491 37.78 -16.78 -23.67
CA GLY A 491 36.67 -16.18 -24.39
C GLY A 491 37.10 -14.90 -25.10
N LEU A 492 37.76 -13.99 -24.39
CA LEU A 492 38.39 -12.78 -24.93
C LEU A 492 39.41 -13.11 -26.02
N VAL A 493 40.21 -14.17 -25.87
CA VAL A 493 41.14 -14.64 -26.92
C VAL A 493 40.43 -15.29 -28.11
N ARG A 494 39.36 -16.08 -27.89
CA ARG A 494 38.63 -16.81 -28.96
C ARG A 494 37.68 -15.91 -29.74
N ALA A 495 36.88 -15.10 -29.04
CA ALA A 495 35.89 -14.20 -29.63
C ALA A 495 36.53 -12.91 -30.17
N LEU A 496 37.58 -12.39 -29.51
CA LEU A 496 38.15 -11.07 -29.84
C LEU A 496 39.61 -11.09 -30.31
N ARG A 497 40.31 -12.24 -30.24
CA ARG A 497 41.76 -12.36 -30.55
C ARG A 497 42.64 -11.38 -29.75
N LEU A 498 42.30 -11.12 -28.47
CA LEU A 498 43.06 -10.28 -27.53
C LEU A 498 44.41 -10.90 -27.11
N ASN A 499 45.34 -10.96 -28.05
CA ASN A 499 46.77 -11.00 -27.76
C ASN A 499 47.29 -9.61 -28.14
N CYS A 500 47.98 -8.89 -27.26
CA CYS A 500 48.51 -7.58 -27.60
C CYS A 500 49.35 -7.62 -28.88
N ALA A 501 50.08 -8.71 -29.13
CA ALA A 501 50.78 -8.94 -30.40
C ALA A 501 49.82 -9.04 -31.62
N LEU A 502 48.63 -9.61 -31.45
CA LEU A 502 47.58 -9.67 -32.49
C LEU A 502 46.86 -8.33 -32.68
N ILE A 503 46.74 -7.52 -31.62
CA ILE A 503 46.18 -6.16 -31.72
C ILE A 503 47.07 -5.32 -32.66
N PHE A 504 48.40 -5.40 -32.50
CA PHE A 504 49.36 -4.79 -33.43
C PHE A 504 49.08 -5.23 -34.87
N GLU A 505 49.03 -6.54 -35.14
CA GLU A 505 48.79 -7.05 -36.49
C GLU A 505 47.40 -6.69 -37.03
N ARG A 506 46.38 -6.49 -36.20
CA ARG A 506 45.03 -6.14 -36.64
C ARG A 506 44.81 -4.65 -36.92
N MET A 507 45.49 -3.78 -36.18
CA MET A 507 45.42 -2.34 -36.41
C MET A 507 45.92 -1.99 -37.82
N TYR A 508 46.90 -2.72 -38.34
CA TYR A 508 47.35 -2.59 -39.72
C TYR A 508 47.88 -3.92 -40.33
N PRO A 509 47.01 -4.84 -40.78
CA PRO A 509 47.33 -6.21 -41.23
C PRO A 509 48.29 -6.25 -42.41
N ASP A 510 48.08 -5.36 -43.37
CA ASP A 510 48.84 -5.35 -44.61
C ASP A 510 50.04 -4.39 -44.56
N TYR A 511 50.37 -3.82 -43.39
CA TYR A 511 51.42 -2.79 -43.27
C TYR A 511 52.75 -3.24 -43.88
N ARG A 512 53.13 -4.51 -43.67
CA ARG A 512 54.37 -5.07 -44.21
C ARG A 512 54.33 -5.21 -45.72
N LEU A 513 53.16 -5.50 -46.30
CA LEU A 513 52.97 -5.66 -47.73
C LEU A 513 52.89 -4.31 -48.42
N ASP A 514 52.07 -3.40 -47.90
CA ASP A 514 51.90 -2.02 -48.36
C ASP A 514 53.26 -1.30 -48.36
N TRP A 515 53.97 -1.36 -47.23
CA TRP A 515 55.28 -0.76 -47.07
C TRP A 515 56.36 -1.38 -47.98
N LYS A 516 56.37 -2.71 -48.12
CA LYS A 516 57.32 -3.38 -49.04
C LYS A 516 57.05 -2.97 -50.48
N ALA A 517 55.80 -2.93 -50.91
CA ALA A 517 55.45 -2.54 -52.28
C ALA A 517 55.89 -1.10 -52.58
N GLU A 518 55.65 -0.19 -51.63
CA GLU A 518 55.99 1.22 -51.74
C GLU A 518 57.52 1.44 -51.85
N PHE A 519 58.30 0.93 -50.89
CA PHE A 519 59.76 1.11 -50.87
C PHE A 519 60.52 0.27 -51.90
N ASN A 520 60.00 -0.88 -52.33
CA ASN A 520 60.59 -1.65 -53.43
C ASN A 520 60.44 -0.91 -54.76
N GLY A 521 59.33 -0.21 -54.99
CA GLY A 521 59.14 0.63 -56.18
C GLY A 521 60.19 1.75 -56.30
N TYR A 522 60.58 2.37 -55.18
CA TYR A 522 61.71 3.31 -55.16
C TYR A 522 63.05 2.59 -55.39
N ARG A 523 63.27 1.43 -54.76
CA ARG A 523 64.49 0.64 -54.92
C ARG A 523 64.73 0.22 -56.38
N ASP A 524 63.69 -0.24 -57.07
CA ASP A 524 63.75 -0.67 -58.46
C ASP A 524 63.99 0.50 -59.41
N ARG A 525 63.49 1.71 -59.08
CA ARG A 525 63.80 2.94 -59.81
C ARG A 525 65.26 3.35 -59.61
N ILE A 526 65.75 3.37 -58.37
CA ILE A 526 67.14 3.65 -58.03
C ILE A 526 68.08 2.68 -58.76
N GLN A 527 67.80 1.37 -58.72
CA GLN A 527 68.62 0.36 -59.39
C GLN A 527 68.63 0.50 -60.91
N ARG A 528 67.50 0.89 -61.53
CA ARG A 528 67.44 1.17 -62.98
C ARG A 528 68.30 2.38 -63.35
N SER A 529 68.19 3.50 -62.63
CA SER A 529 69.02 4.69 -62.86
C SER A 529 70.51 4.43 -62.59
N MET A 530 70.83 3.58 -61.61
CA MET A 530 72.20 3.13 -61.35
C MET A 530 72.78 2.31 -62.51
N ARG A 531 71.97 1.44 -63.15
CA ARG A 531 72.39 0.62 -64.30
C ARG A 531 72.55 1.44 -65.59
N SER A 532 71.77 2.50 -65.76
CA SER A 532 71.88 3.42 -66.90
C SER A 532 72.97 4.49 -66.71
N GLY A 533 73.63 4.55 -65.55
CA GLY A 533 74.68 5.54 -65.26
C GLY A 533 74.14 6.95 -64.96
N ASP A 534 72.84 7.09 -64.75
CA ASP A 534 72.17 8.37 -64.50
C ASP A 534 72.25 8.75 -63.01
N ARG A 535 73.36 9.41 -62.65
CA ARG A 535 73.64 9.85 -61.28
C ARG A 535 72.65 10.91 -60.79
N SER A 536 72.30 11.85 -61.67
CA SER A 536 71.35 12.92 -61.35
C SER A 536 69.97 12.34 -61.04
N GLY A 537 69.51 11.37 -61.84
CA GLY A 537 68.26 10.66 -61.57
C GLY A 537 68.24 9.90 -60.24
N VAL A 538 69.36 9.29 -59.81
CA VAL A 538 69.45 8.61 -58.51
C VAL A 538 69.32 9.62 -57.36
N VAL A 539 70.03 10.74 -57.42
CA VAL A 539 69.93 11.80 -56.39
C VAL A 539 68.52 12.38 -56.35
N SER A 540 67.92 12.68 -57.50
CA SER A 540 66.53 13.18 -57.56
C SER A 540 65.51 12.21 -57.00
N ILE A 541 65.67 10.89 -57.18
CA ILE A 541 64.78 9.89 -56.57
C ILE A 541 64.95 9.85 -55.04
N LEU A 542 66.17 9.95 -54.53
CA LEU A 542 66.42 9.98 -53.08
C LEU A 542 65.94 11.29 -52.44
N GLU A 543 66.08 12.42 -53.13
CA GLU A 543 65.49 13.71 -52.72
C GLU A 543 63.96 13.65 -52.73
N LEU A 544 63.36 13.02 -53.74
CA LEU A 544 61.92 12.76 -53.77
C LEU A 544 61.50 11.89 -52.58
N MET A 545 62.24 10.82 -52.26
CA MET A 545 61.98 10.01 -51.07
C MET A 545 62.11 10.80 -49.78
N ARG A 546 63.11 11.68 -49.64
CA ARG A 546 63.26 12.55 -48.48
C ARG A 546 62.13 13.58 -48.42
N ARG A 547 61.64 14.07 -49.55
CA ARG A 547 60.48 14.97 -49.58
C ARG A 547 59.21 14.25 -49.13
N ASP A 548 58.96 13.06 -49.68
CA ASP A 548 57.72 12.32 -49.49
C ASP A 548 57.67 11.59 -48.12
N TYR A 549 58.82 11.16 -47.56
CA TYR A 549 58.91 10.40 -46.31
C TYR A 549 59.90 10.96 -45.27
N GLY A 550 60.49 12.13 -45.52
CA GLY A 550 61.36 12.81 -44.55
C GLY A 550 60.55 13.57 -43.51
N ARG A 551 61.27 14.30 -42.65
CA ARG A 551 60.70 14.90 -41.43
C ARG A 551 59.52 15.84 -41.67
N GLY A 552 59.47 16.53 -42.82
CA GLY A 552 58.39 17.46 -43.17
C GLY A 552 57.02 16.81 -43.39
N GLU A 553 56.99 15.55 -43.88
CA GLU A 553 55.74 14.81 -44.18
C GLU A 553 55.44 13.72 -43.13
N MET A 554 56.38 13.38 -42.26
CA MET A 554 56.21 12.34 -41.24
C MET A 554 54.99 12.57 -40.35
N GLU A 555 54.74 13.82 -39.93
CA GLU A 555 53.58 14.14 -39.08
C GLU A 555 52.26 13.86 -39.81
N HIS A 556 52.16 14.24 -41.09
CA HIS A 556 50.99 13.97 -41.92
C HIS A 556 50.78 12.47 -42.17
N HIS A 557 51.86 11.70 -42.35
CA HIS A 557 51.77 10.23 -42.45
C HIS A 557 51.32 9.60 -41.14
N LYS A 558 51.86 10.04 -40.01
CA LYS A 558 51.46 9.60 -38.67
C LYS A 558 49.97 9.86 -38.43
N ASP A 559 49.49 11.07 -38.69
CA ASP A 559 48.08 11.44 -38.53
C ASP A 559 47.14 10.59 -39.39
N ARG A 560 47.53 10.27 -40.63
CA ARG A 560 46.75 9.40 -41.52
C ARG A 560 46.73 7.97 -41.01
N LEU A 561 47.86 7.45 -40.54
CA LEU A 561 47.97 6.11 -39.96
C LEU A 561 47.13 5.98 -38.70
N LEU A 562 47.24 6.95 -37.77
CA LEU A 562 46.48 6.97 -36.52
C LEU A 562 44.97 6.97 -36.80
N ARG A 563 44.46 7.84 -37.68
CA ARG A 563 43.03 7.84 -38.05
C ARG A 563 42.54 6.51 -38.61
N ARG A 564 43.34 5.84 -39.44
CA ARG A 564 43.01 4.52 -39.99
C ARG A 564 42.99 3.44 -38.92
N MET A 565 43.94 3.49 -37.99
CA MET A 565 44.03 2.55 -36.86
C MET A 565 42.91 2.79 -35.85
N GLU A 566 42.55 4.05 -35.59
CA GLU A 566 41.46 4.48 -34.70
C GLU A 566 40.13 3.85 -35.11
N SER A 567 39.74 3.98 -36.37
CA SER A 567 38.52 3.37 -36.88
C SER A 567 38.49 1.85 -36.67
N ARG A 568 39.64 1.19 -36.70
CA ARG A 568 39.74 -0.28 -36.54
C ARG A 568 39.71 -0.71 -35.10
N TRP A 569 40.48 -0.06 -34.23
CA TRP A 569 40.50 -0.45 -32.83
C TRP A 569 39.21 -0.09 -32.11
N ARG A 570 38.47 0.95 -32.54
CA ARG A 570 37.11 1.24 -32.02
C ARG A 570 36.13 0.08 -32.24
N LEU A 571 36.13 -0.53 -33.42
CA LEU A 571 35.28 -1.70 -33.71
C LEU A 571 35.65 -2.92 -32.84
N GLU A 572 36.93 -3.07 -32.50
CA GLU A 572 37.34 -4.14 -31.58
C GLU A 572 36.98 -3.78 -30.13
N LEU A 573 37.07 -2.51 -29.75
CA LEU A 573 36.67 -2.02 -28.43
C LEU A 573 35.18 -2.28 -28.16
N GLU A 574 34.30 -1.96 -29.11
CA GLU A 574 32.85 -2.21 -29.00
C GLU A 574 32.55 -3.69 -28.71
N LYS A 575 33.21 -4.61 -29.41
CA LYS A 575 33.03 -6.05 -29.16
C LYS A 575 33.56 -6.48 -27.79
N VAL A 576 34.66 -5.89 -27.34
CA VAL A 576 35.23 -6.19 -26.02
C VAL A 576 34.32 -5.69 -24.91
N GLN A 577 33.77 -4.48 -25.06
CA GLN A 577 32.78 -3.91 -24.16
C GLN A 577 31.57 -4.85 -24.04
N GLN A 578 31.00 -5.28 -25.16
CA GLN A 578 29.86 -6.21 -25.16
C GLN A 578 30.16 -7.51 -24.39
N VAL A 579 31.30 -8.16 -24.64
CA VAL A 579 31.66 -9.39 -23.93
C VAL A 579 31.85 -9.14 -22.43
N MET A 580 32.42 -7.99 -22.04
CA MET A 580 32.59 -7.65 -20.63
C MET A 580 31.24 -7.36 -19.94
N GLU A 581 30.31 -6.71 -20.63
CA GLU A 581 28.95 -6.46 -20.14
C GLU A 581 28.17 -7.77 -19.95
N GLU A 582 28.21 -8.67 -20.94
CA GLU A 582 27.58 -9.99 -20.86
C GLU A 582 28.16 -10.82 -19.71
N ALA A 583 29.50 -10.86 -19.60
CA ALA A 583 30.17 -11.60 -18.52
C ALA A 583 29.84 -11.01 -17.13
N VAL A 584 29.78 -9.68 -17.00
CA VAL A 584 29.44 -9.03 -15.74
C VAL A 584 27.99 -9.29 -15.35
N ALA A 585 27.05 -9.28 -16.30
CA ALA A 585 25.67 -9.65 -16.05
C ALA A 585 25.54 -11.11 -15.58
N GLU A 586 26.17 -12.06 -16.30
CA GLU A 586 26.14 -13.48 -15.96
C GLU A 586 26.76 -13.76 -14.58
N ILE A 587 27.92 -13.19 -14.29
CA ILE A 587 28.67 -13.43 -13.05
C ILE A 587 27.99 -12.79 -11.85
N THR A 588 27.39 -11.61 -12.02
CA THR A 588 26.68 -10.92 -10.94
C THR A 588 25.37 -11.60 -10.58
N ALA A 589 24.71 -12.25 -11.55
CA ALA A 589 23.52 -13.07 -11.33
C ALA A 589 23.83 -14.43 -10.68
N ASP A 590 25.07 -14.90 -10.73
CA ASP A 590 25.49 -16.16 -10.09
C ASP A 590 25.61 -15.99 -8.55
N PRO A 591 24.80 -16.71 -7.75
CA PRO A 591 24.82 -16.60 -6.28
C PRO A 591 26.15 -16.99 -5.62
N SER A 592 26.98 -17.78 -6.31
CA SER A 592 28.28 -18.23 -5.82
C SER A 592 29.42 -17.25 -6.11
N ARG A 593 29.18 -16.28 -7.01
CA ARG A 593 30.14 -15.27 -7.44
C ARG A 593 29.72 -13.90 -6.88
N GLY A 594 28.55 -13.39 -7.25
CA GLY A 594 28.01 -12.14 -6.70
C GLY A 594 28.90 -10.91 -6.93
N PHE A 595 28.64 -9.84 -6.18
CA PHE A 595 29.20 -8.50 -6.46
C PHE A 595 30.70 -8.38 -6.18
N LEU A 596 31.15 -8.90 -5.03
CA LEU A 596 32.56 -8.82 -4.64
C LEU A 596 33.45 -9.60 -5.61
N PHE A 597 32.96 -10.72 -6.15
CA PHE A 597 33.68 -11.50 -7.15
C PHE A 597 33.76 -10.76 -8.48
N THR A 598 32.65 -10.20 -8.97
CA THR A 598 32.64 -9.39 -10.20
C THR A 598 33.63 -8.24 -10.11
N ARG A 599 33.67 -7.53 -8.97
CA ARG A 599 34.63 -6.44 -8.74
C ARG A 599 36.08 -6.95 -8.78
N ALA A 600 36.38 -8.04 -8.07
CA ALA A 600 37.71 -8.63 -8.07
C ALA A 600 38.14 -9.09 -9.47
N LEU A 601 37.22 -9.59 -10.29
CA LEU A 601 37.47 -9.98 -11.67
C LEU A 601 37.81 -8.77 -12.54
N LEU A 602 37.03 -7.68 -12.43
CA LEU A 602 37.31 -6.44 -13.16
C LEU A 602 38.67 -5.85 -12.79
N ASP A 603 39.02 -5.85 -11.50
CA ASP A 603 40.32 -5.37 -11.02
C ASP A 603 41.47 -6.20 -11.64
N ARG A 604 41.32 -7.52 -11.74
CA ARG A 604 42.30 -8.40 -12.43
C ARG A 604 42.45 -8.09 -13.92
N VAL A 605 41.37 -7.77 -14.60
CA VAL A 605 41.42 -7.36 -16.01
C VAL A 605 42.14 -6.02 -16.14
N MET A 606 41.83 -5.04 -15.29
CA MET A 606 42.49 -3.73 -15.27
C MET A 606 44.01 -3.84 -14.99
N GLU A 607 44.42 -4.64 -13.99
CA GLU A 607 45.84 -4.92 -13.70
C GLU A 607 46.57 -5.45 -14.94
N ARG A 608 45.91 -6.33 -15.71
CA ARG A 608 46.49 -6.90 -16.92
C ARG A 608 46.62 -5.87 -18.05
N LEU A 609 45.65 -4.97 -18.20
CA LEU A 609 45.74 -3.87 -19.17
C LEU A 609 46.84 -2.89 -18.82
N GLU A 610 47.05 -2.60 -17.53
CA GLU A 610 48.16 -1.76 -17.05
C GLU A 610 49.53 -2.34 -17.38
N PHE A 611 49.69 -3.64 -17.17
CA PHE A 611 50.91 -4.35 -17.56
C PHE A 611 51.20 -4.18 -19.06
N PHE A 612 50.20 -4.33 -19.93
CA PHE A 612 50.37 -4.16 -21.37
C PHE A 612 50.64 -2.71 -21.79
N GLN A 613 50.03 -1.74 -21.09
CA GLN A 613 50.31 -0.33 -21.31
C GLN A 613 51.78 0.00 -21.00
N GLY A 614 52.33 -0.56 -19.92
CA GLY A 614 53.75 -0.44 -19.58
C GLY A 614 54.67 -0.99 -20.68
N LEU A 615 54.37 -2.18 -21.20
CA LEU A 615 55.13 -2.79 -22.31
C LEU A 615 55.10 -1.94 -23.60
N CYS A 616 53.96 -1.32 -23.92
CA CYS A 616 53.84 -0.44 -25.08
C CYS A 616 54.70 0.82 -24.89
N TYR A 617 54.66 1.43 -23.70
CA TYR A 617 55.45 2.60 -23.38
C TYR A 617 56.96 2.32 -23.48
N GLU A 618 57.44 1.22 -22.89
CA GLU A 618 58.85 0.81 -22.98
C GLU A 618 59.28 0.59 -24.45
N SER A 619 58.44 -0.06 -25.24
CA SER A 619 58.70 -0.30 -26.67
C SER A 619 58.73 0.98 -27.48
N ARG A 620 57.91 1.98 -27.14
CA ARG A 620 57.84 3.30 -27.79
C ARG A 620 59.07 4.16 -27.49
N VAL A 621 59.52 4.17 -26.24
CA VAL A 621 60.75 4.88 -25.84
C VAL A 621 62.00 4.25 -26.49
N GLY A 622 61.97 2.95 -26.80
CA GLY A 622 63.06 2.24 -27.47
C GLY A 622 63.20 2.52 -28.98
N LEU A 623 62.28 3.26 -29.61
CA LEU A 623 62.34 3.58 -31.05
C LEU A 623 63.42 4.63 -31.32
N ASN A 624 64.28 4.36 -32.31
CA ASN A 624 65.39 5.24 -32.67
C ASN A 624 65.26 5.73 -34.12
N TYR A 625 65.40 7.03 -34.32
CA TYR A 625 65.36 7.70 -35.63
C TYR A 625 66.73 8.25 -36.01
N TYR A 626 67.11 8.12 -37.28
CA TYR A 626 68.23 8.85 -37.86
C TYR A 626 67.90 10.34 -37.97
N ALA A 627 68.85 11.21 -37.68
CA ALA A 627 68.64 12.65 -37.76
C ALA A 627 68.53 13.11 -39.22
N ASP A 628 67.63 14.05 -39.51
CA ASP A 628 67.46 14.58 -40.87
C ASP A 628 68.75 15.27 -41.38
N SER A 629 69.56 15.83 -40.48
CA SER A 629 70.88 16.39 -40.79
C SER A 629 71.87 15.32 -41.27
N GLU A 630 71.82 14.10 -40.73
CA GLU A 630 72.68 12.99 -41.16
C GLU A 630 72.26 12.50 -42.56
N ILE A 631 70.95 12.41 -42.81
CA ILE A 631 70.40 12.05 -44.13
C ILE A 631 70.81 13.11 -45.18
N GLU A 632 70.72 14.39 -44.82
CA GLU A 632 71.09 15.51 -45.69
C GLU A 632 72.60 15.56 -45.98
N GLU A 633 73.44 15.29 -45.00
CA GLU A 633 74.89 15.19 -45.19
C GLU A 633 75.25 14.10 -46.20
N GLN A 634 74.63 12.92 -46.09
CA GLN A 634 74.85 11.82 -47.02
C GLN A 634 74.32 12.13 -48.43
N LEU A 635 73.20 12.84 -48.54
CA LEU A 635 72.65 13.31 -49.83
C LEU A 635 73.56 14.34 -50.51
N ARG A 636 74.03 15.35 -49.77
CA ARG A 636 74.96 16.37 -50.31
C ARG A 636 76.29 15.77 -50.75
N ALA A 637 76.78 14.74 -50.05
CA ALA A 637 77.99 14.02 -50.45
C ALA A 637 77.82 13.26 -51.78
N LEU A 638 76.62 12.73 -52.05
CA LEU A 638 76.28 12.09 -53.33
C LEU A 638 76.20 13.10 -54.49
N ASP A 639 75.77 14.33 -54.23
CA ASP A 639 75.62 15.40 -55.24
C ASP A 639 76.97 16.10 -55.58
N THR A 640 77.85 16.27 -54.58
CA THR A 640 79.13 17.00 -54.72
C THR A 640 80.32 16.16 -55.20
N GLY A 641 80.17 14.84 -55.36
CA GLY A 641 81.12 14.01 -56.12
C GLY A 641 81.51 12.65 -55.53
N ASP A 642 81.16 12.31 -54.28
CA ASP A 642 81.42 10.98 -53.67
C ASP A 642 80.26 10.00 -53.95
N PHE A 643 79.97 9.81 -55.24
CA PHE A 643 78.90 8.94 -55.68
C PHE A 643 79.33 7.47 -55.64
N ASN A 644 78.85 6.73 -54.63
CA ASN A 644 79.10 5.29 -54.51
C ASN A 644 77.83 4.52 -54.08
N ALA A 645 77.74 3.26 -54.50
CA ALA A 645 76.57 2.41 -54.25
C ALA A 645 76.29 2.19 -52.75
N LYS A 646 77.31 2.24 -51.89
CA LYS A 646 77.16 2.08 -50.44
C LYS A 646 76.43 3.26 -49.80
N ARG A 647 76.75 4.50 -50.21
CA ARG A 647 76.06 5.71 -49.72
C ARG A 647 74.63 5.80 -50.24
N VAL A 648 74.38 5.44 -51.49
CA VAL A 648 73.01 5.36 -52.06
C VAL A 648 72.14 4.39 -51.24
N GLU A 649 72.66 3.19 -50.94
CA GLU A 649 71.93 2.22 -50.11
C GLU A 649 71.79 2.70 -48.65
N ALA A 650 72.77 3.43 -48.12
CA ALA A 650 72.70 4.01 -46.78
C ALA A 650 71.57 5.04 -46.65
N VAL A 651 71.49 6.02 -47.56
CA VAL A 651 70.41 7.04 -47.57
C VAL A 651 69.04 6.38 -47.72
N TYR A 652 68.90 5.44 -48.66
CA TYR A 652 67.67 4.66 -48.85
C TYR A 652 67.28 3.93 -47.56
N THR A 653 68.24 3.27 -46.90
CA THR A 653 68.00 2.49 -45.68
C THR A 653 67.65 3.39 -44.48
N MET A 654 68.27 4.57 -44.36
CA MET A 654 67.98 5.54 -43.30
C MET A 654 66.55 6.09 -43.41
N ILE A 655 66.15 6.56 -44.60
CA ILE A 655 64.78 7.06 -44.85
C ILE A 655 63.76 5.93 -44.63
N ARG A 656 64.06 4.73 -45.14
CA ARG A 656 63.21 3.54 -44.98
C ARG A 656 63.05 3.15 -43.50
N LEU A 657 64.14 3.14 -42.73
CA LEU A 657 64.11 2.80 -41.30
C LEU A 657 63.33 3.84 -40.51
N ASN A 658 63.53 5.14 -40.74
CA ASN A 658 62.76 6.18 -40.05
C ASN A 658 61.26 6.05 -40.30
N HIS A 659 60.84 5.78 -41.54
CA HIS A 659 59.42 5.59 -41.82
C HIS A 659 58.86 4.30 -41.19
N LEU A 660 59.65 3.22 -41.12
CA LEU A 660 59.26 2.00 -40.41
C LEU A 660 59.10 2.24 -38.90
N GLN A 661 60.00 3.02 -38.29
CA GLN A 661 59.91 3.45 -36.90
C GLN A 661 58.64 4.28 -36.67
N LEU A 662 58.29 5.18 -37.61
CA LEU A 662 57.06 5.96 -37.56
C LEU A 662 55.79 5.08 -37.57
N ILE A 663 55.77 4.03 -38.40
CA ILE A 663 54.66 3.07 -38.43
C ILE A 663 54.56 2.35 -37.09
N HIS A 664 55.68 1.87 -36.54
CA HIS A 664 55.71 1.21 -35.23
C HIS A 664 55.26 2.15 -34.10
N GLU A 665 55.72 3.40 -34.10
CA GLU A 665 55.28 4.42 -33.16
C GLU A 665 53.77 4.65 -33.24
N SER A 666 53.23 4.77 -34.46
CA SER A 666 51.81 4.97 -34.70
C SER A 666 50.97 3.79 -34.18
N MET A 667 51.43 2.55 -34.39
CA MET A 667 50.75 1.35 -33.88
C MET A 667 50.82 1.26 -32.35
N LEU A 668 51.95 1.61 -31.75
CA LEU A 668 52.14 1.65 -30.30
C LEU A 668 51.21 2.70 -29.67
N GLN A 669 51.16 3.90 -30.24
CA GLN A 669 50.26 4.96 -29.80
C GLN A 669 48.78 4.56 -29.93
N ALA A 670 48.36 4.00 -31.06
CA ALA A 670 47.00 3.52 -31.25
C ALA A 670 46.64 2.39 -30.26
N THR A 671 47.59 1.54 -29.89
CA THR A 671 47.41 0.51 -28.86
C THR A 671 47.28 1.10 -27.47
N GLU A 672 48.11 2.10 -27.11
CA GLU A 672 47.98 2.84 -25.86
C GLU A 672 46.61 3.51 -25.73
N GLU A 673 46.11 4.13 -26.81
CA GLU A 673 44.78 4.75 -26.87
C GLU A 673 43.66 3.71 -26.67
N PHE A 674 43.70 2.58 -27.39
CA PHE A 674 42.77 1.47 -27.19
C PHE A 674 42.74 0.98 -25.74
N LEU A 675 43.92 0.72 -25.15
CA LEU A 675 44.03 0.25 -23.76
C LEU A 675 43.45 1.26 -22.77
N ARG A 676 43.68 2.56 -23.00
CA ARG A 676 43.14 3.63 -22.16
C ARG A 676 41.62 3.69 -22.23
N GLU A 677 41.03 3.68 -23.42
CA GLU A 677 39.58 3.69 -23.59
C GLU A 677 38.94 2.43 -23.00
N PHE A 678 39.56 1.25 -23.20
CA PHE A 678 39.05 0.01 -22.61
C PHE A 678 39.07 0.05 -21.08
N LYS A 679 40.14 0.54 -20.46
CA LYS A 679 40.17 0.79 -19.02
C LYS A 679 39.07 1.77 -18.60
N GLY A 680 38.82 2.81 -19.38
CA GLY A 680 37.72 3.75 -19.17
C GLY A 680 36.37 3.05 -19.09
N SER A 681 36.07 2.16 -20.04
CA SER A 681 34.83 1.38 -20.06
C SER A 681 34.70 0.43 -18.87
N LEU A 682 35.79 -0.23 -18.46
CA LEU A 682 35.78 -1.07 -17.25
C LEU A 682 35.56 -0.24 -15.98
N TYR A 683 36.10 0.98 -15.94
CA TYR A 683 35.91 1.90 -14.83
C TYR A 683 34.45 2.37 -14.73
N GLN A 684 33.81 2.70 -15.86
CA GLN A 684 32.39 3.02 -15.93
C GLN A 684 31.54 1.83 -15.46
N LEU A 685 31.81 0.63 -15.96
CA LEU A 685 31.08 -0.57 -15.55
C LEU A 685 31.23 -0.87 -14.04
N ARG A 686 32.42 -0.67 -13.48
CA ARG A 686 32.64 -0.86 -12.04
C ARG A 686 31.94 0.21 -11.20
N ASN A 687 32.12 1.48 -11.55
CA ASN A 687 31.79 2.60 -10.66
C ASN A 687 30.45 3.26 -10.94
N GLU A 688 29.95 3.22 -12.17
CA GLU A 688 28.67 3.79 -12.55
C GLU A 688 27.54 2.74 -12.53
N THR A 689 27.89 1.45 -12.53
CA THR A 689 26.91 0.35 -12.49
C THR A 689 27.00 -0.48 -11.23
N LEU A 690 28.12 -1.15 -10.99
CA LEU A 690 28.19 -2.13 -9.91
C LEU A 690 28.23 -1.48 -8.53
N ALA A 691 29.04 -0.43 -8.35
CA ALA A 691 29.18 0.23 -7.05
C ALA A 691 27.87 0.88 -6.54
N PRO A 692 27.07 1.59 -7.35
CA PRO A 692 25.79 2.14 -6.91
C PRO A 692 24.78 1.04 -6.55
N LEU A 693 24.71 -0.03 -7.36
CA LEU A 693 23.84 -1.17 -7.07
C LEU A 693 24.25 -1.88 -5.77
N GLU A 694 25.55 -2.08 -5.54
CA GLU A 694 26.08 -2.64 -4.30
C GLU A 694 25.68 -1.77 -3.08
N ASP A 695 25.82 -0.44 -3.18
CA ASP A 695 25.45 0.50 -2.11
C ASP A 695 23.95 0.49 -1.81
N ARG A 696 23.10 0.44 -2.85
CA ARG A 696 21.64 0.29 -2.70
C ARG A 696 21.27 -1.02 -2.00
N LEU A 697 21.90 -2.14 -2.37
CA LEU A 697 21.66 -3.44 -1.74
C LEU A 697 22.14 -3.50 -0.29
N GLN A 698 23.27 -2.86 0.02
CA GLN A 698 23.73 -2.72 1.40
C GLN A 698 22.76 -1.86 2.21
N THR A 699 22.28 -0.74 1.65
CA THR A 699 21.27 0.12 2.28
C THR A 699 19.98 -0.67 2.55
N LEU A 700 19.51 -1.45 1.57
CA LEU A 700 18.36 -2.34 1.74
C LEU A 700 18.60 -3.36 2.87
N ALA A 701 19.76 -4.01 2.90
CA ALA A 701 20.09 -5.00 3.92
C ALA A 701 20.09 -4.40 5.35
N HIS A 702 20.61 -3.18 5.52
CA HIS A 702 20.57 -2.47 6.80
C HIS A 702 19.14 -2.12 7.21
N SER A 703 18.34 -1.56 6.28
CA SER A 703 16.92 -1.26 6.52
C SER A 703 16.12 -2.49 6.94
N LEU A 704 16.27 -3.61 6.22
CA LEU A 704 15.62 -4.88 6.56
C LEU A 704 16.05 -5.39 7.94
N HIS A 705 17.32 -5.23 8.30
CA HIS A 705 17.81 -5.61 9.63
C HIS A 705 17.12 -4.83 10.75
N ASP A 706 17.05 -3.50 10.61
CA ASP A 706 16.42 -2.62 11.60
C ASP A 706 14.92 -2.88 11.72
N GLU A 707 14.24 -3.11 10.61
CA GLU A 707 12.83 -3.51 10.62
C GLU A 707 12.58 -4.84 11.33
N ILE A 708 13.43 -5.85 11.12
CA ILE A 708 13.33 -7.13 11.82
C ILE A 708 13.52 -6.93 13.33
N GLN A 709 14.48 -6.10 13.75
CA GLN A 709 14.68 -5.78 15.16
C GLN A 709 13.46 -5.06 15.76
N LYS A 710 12.87 -4.11 15.02
CA LYS A 710 11.66 -3.41 15.44
C LYS A 710 10.49 -4.40 15.62
N SER A 711 10.25 -5.29 14.66
CA SER A 711 9.22 -6.33 14.78
C SER A 711 9.48 -7.27 15.96
N HIS A 712 10.73 -7.68 16.20
CA HIS A 712 11.07 -8.47 17.39
C HIS A 712 10.82 -7.72 18.70
N PHE A 713 11.15 -6.43 18.77
CA PHE A 713 10.83 -5.58 19.91
C PHE A 713 9.32 -5.51 20.15
N GLU A 714 8.54 -5.30 19.10
CA GLU A 714 7.07 -5.27 19.17
C GLU A 714 6.48 -6.59 19.67
N LEU A 715 7.02 -7.73 19.23
CA LEU A 715 6.52 -9.05 19.60
C LEU A 715 6.93 -9.49 21.02
N LEU A 716 8.14 -9.15 21.46
CA LEU A 716 8.74 -9.74 22.67
C LEU A 716 8.85 -8.77 23.86
N GLN A 717 8.97 -7.47 23.60
CA GLN A 717 9.33 -6.48 24.64
C GLN A 717 8.27 -5.40 24.84
N LYS A 718 7.54 -5.03 23.78
CA LYS A 718 6.48 -4.02 23.85
C LYS A 718 5.33 -4.56 24.69
N LYS A 719 5.20 -4.06 25.92
CA LYS A 719 4.03 -4.34 26.76
C LYS A 719 2.82 -3.66 26.13
N ASN A 720 1.91 -4.44 25.56
CA ASN A 720 0.59 -3.96 25.17
C ASN A 720 -0.37 -4.22 26.34
N PRO A 721 -1.09 -3.21 26.86
CA PRO A 721 -1.99 -3.37 28.00
C PRO A 721 -3.29 -4.10 27.64
N LEU A 722 -3.61 -4.25 26.35
CA LEU A 722 -4.86 -4.81 25.84
C LEU A 722 -4.71 -6.26 25.36
N PHE A 723 -3.52 -6.64 24.89
CA PHE A 723 -3.26 -8.00 24.46
C PHE A 723 -1.84 -8.48 24.71
N PHE A 724 -1.69 -9.79 24.85
CA PHE A 724 -0.41 -10.47 24.99
C PHE A 724 -0.16 -11.34 23.77
N TYR A 725 1.02 -11.20 23.17
CA TYR A 725 1.45 -12.12 22.13
C TYR A 725 1.90 -13.46 22.74
N LEU A 726 1.35 -14.58 22.26
CA LEU A 726 1.82 -15.95 22.58
C LEU A 726 3.00 -16.34 21.69
N VAL A 727 4.04 -15.51 21.70
CA VAL A 727 5.28 -15.86 21.03
C VAL A 727 6.47 -15.54 21.90
N ASN A 728 7.36 -16.52 22.04
CA ASN A 728 8.70 -16.34 22.56
C ASN A 728 9.74 -16.47 21.44
N LYS A 729 10.99 -16.08 21.73
CA LYS A 729 12.08 -16.12 20.73
C LYS A 729 12.27 -17.53 20.10
N PRO A 730 12.22 -18.65 20.84
CA PRO A 730 12.20 -19.99 20.25
C PRO A 730 11.04 -20.25 19.29
N GLU A 731 9.81 -19.85 19.62
CA GLU A 731 8.62 -20.04 18.79
C GLU A 731 8.68 -19.23 17.50
N ILE A 732 9.11 -17.97 17.55
CA ILE A 732 9.35 -17.16 16.36
C ILE A 732 10.34 -17.88 15.44
N LYS A 733 11.48 -18.32 16.00
CA LYS A 733 12.50 -19.06 15.23
C LYS A 733 11.96 -20.37 14.66
N GLY A 734 11.17 -21.11 15.45
CA GLY A 734 10.53 -22.36 15.04
C GLY A 734 9.55 -22.16 13.89
N PHE A 735 8.71 -21.12 13.96
CA PHE A 735 7.77 -20.74 12.91
C PHE A 735 8.52 -20.40 11.62
N ILE A 736 9.50 -19.49 11.68
CA ILE A 736 10.28 -19.07 10.51
C ILE A 736 11.01 -20.26 9.89
N ASN A 737 11.64 -21.11 10.71
CA ASN A 737 12.33 -22.30 10.19
C ASN A 737 11.36 -23.28 9.54
N ARG A 738 10.19 -23.53 10.12
CA ARG A 738 9.22 -24.48 9.58
C ARG A 738 8.56 -23.99 8.29
N HIS A 739 8.23 -22.71 8.22
CA HIS A 739 7.45 -22.15 7.10
C HIS A 739 8.32 -21.55 5.98
N PHE A 740 9.49 -21.01 6.31
CA PHE A 740 10.41 -20.41 5.33
C PHE A 740 11.64 -21.29 5.11
N GLY A 741 12.31 -21.73 6.19
CA GLY A 741 13.58 -22.46 6.08
C GLY A 741 13.47 -23.90 5.57
N ALA A 742 12.38 -24.61 5.89
CA ALA A 742 12.19 -26.01 5.52
C ALA A 742 11.46 -26.19 4.19
N ARG A 743 10.77 -25.16 3.70
CA ARG A 743 9.93 -25.21 2.49
C ARG A 743 10.62 -24.67 1.25
N LEU A 744 11.67 -23.86 1.40
CA LEU A 744 12.40 -23.24 0.30
C LEU A 744 13.91 -23.39 0.50
N SER A 745 14.59 -23.92 -0.52
CA SER A 745 16.05 -23.84 -0.59
C SER A 745 16.46 -22.40 -0.83
N LEU A 746 17.46 -21.92 -0.08
CA LEU A 746 18.04 -20.60 -0.34
C LEU A 746 18.64 -20.54 -1.75
N ASP A 747 19.21 -21.64 -2.25
CA ASP A 747 19.83 -21.69 -3.57
C ASP A 747 18.79 -21.52 -4.69
N ASP A 748 17.59 -22.12 -4.55
CA ASP A 748 16.51 -21.95 -5.53
C ASP A 748 16.02 -20.50 -5.60
N LEU A 749 15.90 -19.85 -4.44
CA LEU A 749 15.52 -18.43 -4.37
C LEU A 749 16.59 -17.54 -5.01
N CYS A 750 17.87 -17.81 -4.74
CA CYS A 750 18.95 -17.02 -5.31
C CYS A 750 19.05 -17.17 -6.83
N ASN A 751 18.74 -18.35 -7.40
CA ASN A 751 18.78 -18.58 -8.85
C ASN A 751 17.70 -17.80 -9.64
N GLU A 752 16.65 -17.31 -8.98
CA GLU A 752 15.59 -16.50 -9.60
C GLU A 752 15.82 -14.98 -9.46
N VAL A 753 16.92 -14.58 -8.80
CA VAL A 753 17.20 -13.19 -8.50
C VAL A 753 18.28 -12.67 -9.43
N ASP A 754 17.90 -11.70 -10.26
CA ASP A 754 18.82 -10.89 -11.05
C ASP A 754 18.75 -9.43 -10.57
N PHE A 755 19.65 -9.06 -9.67
CA PHE A 755 19.70 -7.71 -9.11
C PHE A 755 20.04 -6.64 -10.17
N LEU A 756 20.86 -6.98 -11.16
CA LEU A 756 21.25 -6.04 -12.20
C LEU A 756 20.06 -5.76 -13.13
N GLY A 757 19.30 -6.81 -13.50
CA GLY A 757 18.03 -6.67 -14.21
C GLY A 757 16.97 -5.94 -13.39
N MET A 758 16.86 -6.22 -12.09
CA MET A 758 15.94 -5.51 -11.19
C MET A 758 16.26 -4.02 -11.06
N ASP A 759 17.54 -3.63 -11.13
CA ASP A 759 18.00 -2.24 -11.01
C ASP A 759 17.93 -1.46 -12.33
N ARG A 760 18.19 -2.14 -13.45
CA ARG A 760 18.27 -1.54 -14.80
C ARG A 760 17.06 -1.75 -15.69
N GLY A 761 16.08 -2.56 -15.27
CA GLY A 761 14.82 -2.72 -15.98
C GLY A 761 14.10 -1.39 -16.15
N ASP A 762 14.40 -0.65 -17.21
CA ASP A 762 13.58 0.44 -17.72
C ASP A 762 12.40 -0.21 -18.47
N ASP A 763 11.62 -1.05 -17.80
CA ASP A 763 10.34 -1.46 -18.36
C ASP A 763 9.30 -0.37 -18.04
N THR A 764 8.34 -0.23 -18.94
CA THR A 764 7.30 0.79 -18.83
C THR A 764 6.50 0.65 -17.52
N THR A 765 6.36 -0.57 -17.01
CA THR A 765 5.68 -0.86 -15.75
C THR A 765 6.44 -0.30 -14.55
N GLN A 766 7.76 -0.42 -14.54
CA GLN A 766 8.64 0.04 -13.48
C GLN A 766 8.75 1.57 -13.45
N ILE A 767 8.76 2.22 -14.62
CA ILE A 767 8.71 3.69 -14.73
C ILE A 767 7.39 4.21 -14.17
N VAL A 768 6.28 3.57 -14.55
CA VAL A 768 4.93 3.89 -14.06
C VAL A 768 4.82 3.67 -12.54
N GLN A 769 5.31 2.54 -12.02
CA GLN A 769 5.33 2.26 -10.58
C GLN A 769 6.16 3.30 -9.81
N THR A 770 7.33 3.66 -10.32
CA THR A 770 8.20 4.69 -9.73
C THR A 770 7.50 6.05 -9.66
N TYR A 771 6.83 6.45 -10.75
CA TYR A 771 6.03 7.68 -10.78
C TYR A 771 4.90 7.65 -9.75
N LEU A 772 4.16 6.55 -9.67
CA LEU A 772 3.08 6.37 -8.70
C LEU A 772 3.60 6.39 -7.25
N MET A 773 4.74 5.77 -6.96
CA MET A 773 5.38 5.83 -5.64
C MET A 773 5.77 7.25 -5.24
N GLY A 774 6.28 8.05 -6.19
CA GLY A 774 6.58 9.47 -5.97
C GLY A 774 5.33 10.29 -5.61
N ARG A 775 4.17 9.91 -6.15
CA ARG A 775 2.89 10.64 -5.99
C ARG A 775 2.04 10.16 -4.81
N PHE A 776 2.02 8.85 -4.56
CA PHE A 776 1.12 8.19 -3.61
C PHE A 776 1.86 7.53 -2.43
N GLY A 777 3.19 7.61 -2.39
CA GLY A 777 4.00 7.00 -1.35
C GLY A 777 4.20 5.50 -1.53
N LEU A 778 4.79 4.86 -0.51
CA LEU A 778 5.25 3.46 -0.59
C LEU A 778 4.12 2.42 -0.56
N GLU A 779 2.89 2.82 -0.21
CA GLU A 779 1.70 1.94 -0.18
C GLU A 779 1.33 1.36 -1.55
N VAL A 780 1.79 1.99 -2.65
CA VAL A 780 1.66 1.48 -4.01
C VAL A 780 2.29 0.08 -4.14
N LEU A 781 3.33 -0.23 -3.35
CA LEU A 781 4.03 -1.50 -3.37
C LEU A 781 3.30 -2.67 -2.68
N GLU A 782 2.31 -2.37 -1.83
CA GLU A 782 1.53 -3.38 -1.12
C GLU A 782 0.29 -3.83 -1.91
N ARG A 783 0.01 -3.17 -3.03
CA ARG A 783 -1.12 -3.45 -3.91
C ARG A 783 -0.87 -4.72 -4.71
N SER A 784 -1.90 -5.55 -4.81
CA SER A 784 -1.97 -6.69 -5.71
C SER A 784 -1.84 -6.24 -7.17
N GLN A 785 -1.50 -7.19 -8.06
CA GLN A 785 -1.34 -6.90 -9.49
C GLN A 785 -2.60 -6.29 -10.11
N SER A 786 -3.79 -6.76 -9.70
CA SER A 786 -5.08 -6.21 -10.12
C SER A 786 -5.32 -4.79 -9.61
N GLU A 787 -4.98 -4.49 -8.35
CA GLU A 787 -5.12 -3.14 -7.78
C GLU A 787 -4.12 -2.15 -8.38
N MET A 788 -2.95 -2.65 -8.79
CA MET A 788 -1.95 -1.87 -9.53
C MET A 788 -2.42 -1.56 -10.94
N GLU A 789 -2.94 -2.53 -11.69
CA GLU A 789 -3.53 -2.30 -13.02
C GLU A 789 -4.68 -1.30 -12.95
N GLU A 790 -5.51 -1.38 -11.91
CA GLU A 790 -6.62 -0.46 -11.68
C GLU A 790 -6.14 0.96 -11.33
N LEU A 791 -5.14 1.09 -10.45
CA LEU A 791 -4.53 2.38 -10.13
C LEU A 791 -3.89 3.03 -11.37
N ILE A 792 -3.18 2.24 -12.18
CA ILE A 792 -2.58 2.69 -13.43
C ILE A 792 -3.67 3.11 -14.41
N HIS A 793 -4.75 2.33 -14.54
CA HIS A 793 -5.88 2.67 -15.39
C HIS A 793 -6.52 4.02 -14.98
N GLN A 794 -6.73 4.22 -13.69
CA GLN A 794 -7.39 5.42 -13.15
C GLN A 794 -6.53 6.68 -13.25
N GLU A 795 -5.23 6.59 -12.94
CA GLU A 795 -4.36 7.76 -12.84
C GLU A 795 -3.63 8.11 -14.14
N LEU A 796 -3.35 7.10 -14.97
CA LEU A 796 -2.43 7.22 -16.11
C LEU A 796 -3.02 6.66 -17.42
N GLY A 797 -4.09 5.85 -17.34
CA GLY A 797 -4.66 5.11 -18.45
C GLY A 797 -3.85 3.84 -18.78
N LEU A 798 -4.53 2.72 -19.08
CA LEU A 798 -3.88 1.43 -19.39
C LEU A 798 -2.95 1.48 -20.61
N GLU A 799 -3.18 2.44 -21.51
CA GLU A 799 -2.38 2.65 -22.70
C GLU A 799 -0.93 3.01 -22.38
N ILE A 800 -0.65 3.53 -21.18
CA ILE A 800 0.71 3.89 -20.78
C ILE A 800 1.62 2.68 -20.70
N LEU A 801 1.10 1.51 -20.28
CA LEU A 801 1.87 0.26 -20.21
C LEU A 801 2.21 -0.32 -21.59
N GLN A 802 1.56 0.17 -22.65
CA GLN A 802 1.83 -0.21 -24.04
C GLN A 802 2.84 0.71 -24.72
N LYS A 803 3.27 1.79 -24.06
CA LYS A 803 4.27 2.74 -24.57
C LYS A 803 5.68 2.22 -24.39
N SER A 804 6.60 2.74 -25.19
CA SER A 804 8.03 2.49 -24.94
C SER A 804 8.46 3.14 -23.61
N PRO A 805 9.53 2.65 -22.96
CA PRO A 805 10.04 3.24 -21.72
C PRO A 805 10.37 4.74 -21.84
N GLU A 806 10.90 5.14 -23.00
CA GLU A 806 11.24 6.54 -23.31
C GLU A 806 9.97 7.40 -23.46
N GLU A 807 8.98 6.91 -24.21
CA GLU A 807 7.68 7.58 -24.38
C GLU A 807 6.94 7.70 -23.05
N ALA A 808 6.94 6.65 -22.23
CA ALA A 808 6.31 6.68 -20.92
C ALA A 808 7.00 7.67 -19.97
N ARG A 809 8.34 7.74 -19.98
CA ARG A 809 9.09 8.77 -19.24
C ARG A 809 8.71 10.17 -19.70
N GLU A 810 8.62 10.41 -21.01
CA GLU A 810 8.25 11.72 -21.55
C GLU A 810 6.80 12.10 -21.21
N ILE A 811 5.87 11.15 -21.23
CA ILE A 811 4.47 11.38 -20.83
C ILE A 811 4.38 11.71 -19.33
N LEU A 812 5.08 10.94 -18.48
CA LEU A 812 4.99 11.06 -17.02
C LEU A 812 5.75 12.25 -16.47
N TYR A 813 6.90 12.59 -17.05
CA TYR A 813 7.82 13.60 -16.55
C TYR A 813 7.99 14.80 -17.49
N GLY A 814 7.47 14.76 -18.72
CA GLY A 814 7.69 15.76 -19.77
C GLY A 814 6.55 16.75 -20.02
N GLN A 815 5.39 16.65 -19.32
CA GLN A 815 4.37 17.70 -19.41
C GLN A 815 4.83 19.00 -18.73
N GLN A 816 5.48 19.86 -19.53
CA GLN A 816 5.68 21.28 -19.26
C GLN A 816 4.31 21.96 -19.11
N GLY A 817 3.93 22.33 -17.88
CA GLY A 817 2.69 23.07 -17.65
C GLY A 817 2.29 23.31 -16.20
N ASP A 818 2.89 22.60 -15.23
CA ASP A 818 2.67 22.88 -13.81
C ASP A 818 4.02 23.23 -13.15
N ASP A 819 4.11 24.41 -12.55
CA ASP A 819 5.31 25.02 -11.93
C ASP A 819 5.77 24.28 -10.65
N ARG A 820 5.44 23.00 -10.54
CA ARG A 820 6.04 22.04 -9.63
C ARG A 820 6.93 21.12 -10.45
N GLN A 821 8.11 21.61 -10.85
CA GLN A 821 9.23 20.68 -11.01
C GLN A 821 9.38 19.97 -9.66
N TRP A 822 8.92 18.73 -9.58
CA TRP A 822 9.29 17.84 -8.50
C TRP A 822 10.79 17.61 -8.67
N LYS A 823 11.60 18.50 -8.11
CA LYS A 823 13.01 18.22 -7.81
C LYS A 823 12.97 17.16 -6.73
N ILE A 824 12.75 15.91 -7.15
CA ILE A 824 13.01 14.75 -6.32
C ILE A 824 14.49 14.89 -5.97
N ASP A 825 14.76 15.16 -4.70
CA ASP A 825 16.13 15.25 -4.24
C ASP A 825 16.81 13.89 -4.39
N GLU A 826 18.13 13.89 -4.49
CA GLU A 826 18.94 12.69 -4.68
C GLU A 826 18.65 11.62 -3.59
N ALA A 827 18.32 12.08 -2.37
CA ALA A 827 17.92 11.21 -1.27
C ALA A 827 16.59 10.47 -1.52
N THR A 828 15.57 11.16 -2.05
CA THR A 828 14.28 10.54 -2.39
C THR A 828 14.44 9.59 -3.57
N MET A 829 15.26 9.95 -4.56
CA MET A 829 15.53 9.07 -5.72
C MET A 829 16.23 7.78 -5.27
N ASN A 830 17.28 7.89 -4.44
CA ASN A 830 17.94 6.71 -3.87
C ASN A 830 16.98 5.84 -3.06
N ARG A 831 16.04 6.43 -2.31
CA ARG A 831 15.03 5.67 -1.56
C ARG A 831 14.12 4.88 -2.50
N ILE A 832 13.65 5.51 -3.57
CA ILE A 832 12.81 4.86 -4.59
C ILE A 832 13.55 3.67 -5.23
N GLU A 833 14.81 3.83 -5.58
CA GLU A 833 15.62 2.76 -6.19
C GLU A 833 15.85 1.58 -5.23
N VAL A 834 16.12 1.86 -3.94
CA VAL A 834 16.22 0.83 -2.90
C VAL A 834 14.90 0.08 -2.72
N ASP A 835 13.77 0.80 -2.71
CA ASP A 835 12.44 0.19 -2.55
C ASP A 835 12.02 -0.60 -3.79
N ARG A 836 12.48 -0.23 -4.99
CA ARG A 836 12.32 -1.01 -6.22
C ARG A 836 13.02 -2.38 -6.10
N LEU A 837 14.27 -2.40 -5.65
CA LEU A 837 15.00 -3.66 -5.40
C LEU A 837 14.28 -4.52 -4.35
N ARG A 838 13.77 -3.88 -3.29
CA ARG A 838 12.95 -4.54 -2.26
C ARG A 838 11.71 -5.21 -2.87
N ALA A 839 10.97 -4.49 -3.70
CA ALA A 839 9.75 -4.99 -4.33
C ALA A 839 10.01 -6.19 -5.25
N GLY A 840 11.00 -6.08 -6.14
CA GLY A 840 11.39 -7.19 -7.01
C GLY A 840 11.78 -8.44 -6.23
N LEU A 841 12.56 -8.27 -5.15
CA LEU A 841 12.95 -9.38 -4.28
C LEU A 841 11.76 -10.01 -3.56
N PHE A 842 10.83 -9.19 -3.04
CA PHE A 842 9.66 -9.68 -2.33
C PHE A 842 8.69 -10.40 -3.28
N GLN A 843 8.54 -9.93 -4.51
CA GLN A 843 7.74 -10.60 -5.54
C GLN A 843 8.28 -11.99 -5.88
N VAL A 844 9.61 -12.13 -6.07
CA VAL A 844 10.25 -13.44 -6.31
C VAL A 844 9.95 -14.39 -5.15
N ILE A 845 10.14 -13.92 -3.91
CA ILE A 845 9.87 -14.75 -2.73
C ILE A 845 8.38 -15.10 -2.67
N GLN A 846 7.47 -14.13 -2.80
CA GLN A 846 6.02 -14.36 -2.72
C GLN A 846 5.50 -15.31 -3.80
N LYS A 847 5.98 -15.19 -5.04
CA LYS A 847 5.62 -16.09 -6.16
C LYS A 847 5.93 -17.54 -5.82
N ARG A 848 7.05 -17.80 -5.13
CA ARG A 848 7.40 -19.14 -4.64
C ARG A 848 6.53 -19.61 -3.47
N PHE A 849 5.91 -18.70 -2.73
CA PHE A 849 4.92 -19.02 -1.70
C PHE A 849 3.49 -19.16 -2.25
N ALA A 850 3.19 -18.64 -3.45
CA ALA A 850 1.89 -18.75 -4.11
C ALA A 850 1.63 -20.20 -4.55
N GLY A 851 1.08 -21.00 -3.63
CA GLY A 851 0.88 -22.44 -3.81
C GLY A 851 1.03 -23.25 -2.53
N PHE A 852 1.63 -22.67 -1.48
CA PHE A 852 1.67 -23.25 -0.15
C PHE A 852 0.55 -22.64 0.71
N SER A 853 -0.65 -23.23 0.66
CA SER A 853 -1.77 -22.90 1.56
C SER A 853 -1.43 -23.19 3.02
#